data_AF-A0A9L0SI29-F1
#
_entry.id   AF-A0A9L0SI29-F1
#
_cell.length_a   1.000
_cell.length_b   1.000
_cell.length_c   1.000
_cell.angle_alpha   90.00
_cell.angle_beta   90.00
_cell.angle_gamma   90.00
#
_symmetry.space_group_name_H-M   'P 1'
#
loop_
_entity.id
_entity.type
_entity.pdbx_description
1 polymer ?
#
loop_
_entity_poly.entity_id
_entity_poly.type
_entity_poly.pdbx_seq_one_letter_code
_entity_poly.pdbx_strand_id
1 'polypeptide(L)'
;MARPVRGALGAPRRSPCLLLGLLLLLLLPEPATATATAGPRSPCPAACTCLGDSLDCGGRGLAALPGDLPAWTRSLNLSYNRLSEIDPAGFEDLPNLQEVYLNNNELTAIPSLGAASSHIVSLFLQHNKIRSVEGSQLKAYLSLEVLDLSANNITEIRSACFPLGLPIKELNLASNRIGTLESGAFDGLSRSLLTLRLSKNRITQLPVKAFKLPRLTQLDLNRNRIRLIEGLTFQGLDSLEVLKLQRNNISKLTDGAFWGLSKMHVLHLEYNSLVEVNSGSLYGLTALHQLHLSNNSISRINRDGWSFCQKLHELILSFNNLTRLDEESLADLSSLSILRLSHNSISHIAEGAFKGLKNLRVLDLDHNDISGTIEDTTGAFTGLDSLSKLTLFGNKIKSVAKRAFSGLEGLEHLNLGENAIRSVQFDAFVKMKNLKELHISSDSFLCDCQLKWLPPWLLSRMLQTFVTATCAHPESLKGQSIFSVPPESFVCDDLPKPQIITQPETTIAVVGKDIRFTCSAASSSSSPMTFAWKKDNEVLANADMENFAHVRAQDGEVMEYTTILHLRRVTFGHEGRYQCVITNHFGSTYSHKARLTVNVLPSFTKMPHDIAIRTGTMARLECAATGHPNPQIAWQKDGGTDFPAARERRMHVMPDDDVFFITDVKIDDMGVYSCTAQNLAGSISANATLTVLETPSLVVPLEDRVVSVGETVALQCKATGSPPPRITWLKGDHPLSLTERHHFTPGNQLLVVQNVVAEDAGRYTCEMSNALGTERAHSQLSILPTPGCRKDGTTVGIFTIAVVCSIVLTSLVWVCIIYQTRKKSEEYSVTNTEPSGPAVCGDCNTEMDSYSKEQAFCPQPVSRDSTQPGTLSSQEPSRSEREHSPHQLNSGTIDGSHTNCRGSLYPSNHDRMLTSLKKKPGAPLDGQGASSWTLSRLCEPDTIDLQPSSTLTPGSPELTEASSAFPPVPSESQHLLLSNGHFPKACDSSPESTPLTGQLPGKRSVPLLFAPKI
;
A
#
# COMPACT_ATOMS: atom_id res chain seq x y z
N MET A 1 -58.06 0.94 -19.12
CA MET A 1 -58.78 1.85 -20.05
C MET A 1 -58.13 1.77 -21.44
N ALA A 2 -58.68 2.46 -22.46
CA ALA A 2 -58.47 2.10 -23.86
C ALA A 2 -57.31 2.84 -24.58
N ARG A 3 -56.55 2.06 -25.38
CA ARG A 3 -56.30 2.12 -26.84
C ARG A 3 -56.31 3.47 -27.63
N PRO A 4 -55.65 3.54 -28.81
CA PRO A 4 -54.64 4.57 -29.06
C PRO A 4 -54.80 5.34 -30.40
N VAL A 5 -53.79 6.14 -30.77
CA VAL A 5 -53.59 6.72 -32.11
C VAL A 5 -52.37 6.09 -32.79
N ARG A 6 -52.37 6.04 -34.14
CA ARG A 6 -51.38 5.35 -35.02
C ARG A 6 -50.27 6.30 -35.50
N GLY A 7 -49.13 5.80 -36.01
CA GLY A 7 -48.04 6.69 -36.50
C GLY A 7 -46.97 6.21 -37.50
N ALA A 8 -46.74 4.90 -37.70
CA ALA A 8 -45.84 4.31 -38.73
C ALA A 8 -44.31 4.60 -38.69
N LEU A 9 -43.54 3.64 -39.23
CA LEU A 9 -42.07 3.61 -39.34
C LEU A 9 -41.51 4.59 -40.39
N GLY A 10 -40.25 5.02 -40.24
CA GLY A 10 -39.54 5.79 -41.27
C GLY A 10 -38.03 5.92 -41.11
N ALA A 11 -37.26 5.08 -41.78
CA ALA A 11 -35.82 5.24 -42.05
C ALA A 11 -35.43 4.42 -43.30
N PRO A 12 -34.31 4.73 -44.01
CA PRO A 12 -33.42 5.88 -43.89
C PRO A 12 -33.58 6.88 -45.07
N ARG A 13 -32.88 8.02 -45.04
CA ARG A 13 -32.67 8.86 -46.24
C ARG A 13 -31.19 9.01 -46.57
N ARG A 14 -30.83 8.61 -47.78
CA ARG A 14 -29.62 9.07 -48.50
C ARG A 14 -29.89 10.47 -49.03
N SER A 15 -28.87 11.33 -49.09
CA SER A 15 -28.97 12.65 -49.74
C SER A 15 -28.43 12.57 -51.17
N PRO A 16 -29.24 12.90 -52.21
CA PRO A 16 -28.76 13.12 -53.56
C PRO A 16 -28.46 14.61 -53.81
N CYS A 17 -27.47 14.90 -54.66
CA CYS A 17 -27.31 16.19 -55.34
C CYS A 17 -26.67 15.95 -56.72
N LEU A 18 -27.31 16.45 -57.77
CA LEU A 18 -26.89 16.36 -59.18
C LEU A 18 -27.57 17.49 -59.96
N LEU A 19 -26.93 17.97 -61.04
CA LEU A 19 -27.26 19.18 -61.82
C LEU A 19 -27.13 20.50 -61.00
N LEU A 20 -26.63 21.62 -61.54
CA LEU A 20 -26.38 22.04 -62.94
C LEU A 20 -24.88 22.32 -63.22
N GLY A 21 -24.51 22.40 -64.51
CA GLY A 21 -23.21 22.97 -64.93
C GLY A 21 -22.67 22.39 -66.24
N LEU A 22 -23.39 22.53 -67.37
CA LEU A 22 -23.01 21.89 -68.64
C LEU A 22 -23.21 22.85 -69.83
N LEU A 23 -22.13 23.45 -70.33
CA LEU A 23 -21.93 23.87 -71.73
C LEU A 23 -20.47 24.26 -72.01
N LEU A 24 -20.11 24.34 -73.30
CA LEU A 24 -18.80 24.71 -73.86
C LEU A 24 -17.58 23.87 -73.42
N LEU A 25 -17.40 22.75 -74.12
CA LEU A 25 -16.07 22.34 -74.59
C LEU A 25 -16.21 21.50 -75.88
N LEU A 26 -16.38 22.19 -77.00
CA LEU A 26 -16.24 21.65 -78.36
C LEU A 26 -15.08 22.40 -79.03
N LEU A 27 -14.03 21.64 -79.37
CA LEU A 27 -12.95 21.88 -80.35
C LEU A 27 -11.61 21.33 -79.82
N LEU A 28 -11.27 20.11 -80.25
CA LEU A 28 -9.97 19.61 -80.72
C LEU A 28 -10.05 18.07 -80.84
N PRO A 29 -9.22 17.41 -81.67
CA PRO A 29 -9.63 16.18 -82.37
C PRO A 29 -9.52 14.90 -81.54
N GLU A 30 -10.18 13.87 -82.06
CA GLU A 30 -10.14 12.49 -81.56
C GLU A 30 -8.70 11.95 -81.49
N PRO A 31 -8.34 11.13 -80.49
CA PRO A 31 -7.14 10.31 -80.56
C PRO A 31 -7.34 9.27 -81.67
N ALA A 32 -6.61 9.44 -82.79
CA ALA A 32 -6.68 8.51 -83.90
C ALA A 32 -6.44 7.08 -83.40
N THR A 33 -7.29 6.13 -83.81
CA THR A 33 -7.11 4.71 -83.54
C THR A 33 -5.91 4.20 -84.33
N ALA A 34 -4.72 4.41 -83.77
CA ALA A 34 -3.48 3.86 -84.26
C ALA A 34 -3.55 2.33 -84.15
N THR A 35 -4.01 1.69 -85.22
CA THR A 35 -3.72 0.28 -85.51
C THR A 35 -2.22 0.16 -85.70
N ALA A 36 -1.50 0.08 -84.58
CA ALA A 36 -0.08 -0.22 -84.55
C ALA A 36 0.11 -1.59 -85.17
N THR A 37 0.44 -1.60 -86.46
CA THR A 37 0.85 -2.79 -87.19
C THR A 37 2.00 -3.39 -86.42
N ALA A 38 1.79 -4.61 -85.89
CA ALA A 38 2.83 -5.29 -85.16
C ALA A 38 4.01 -5.54 -86.11
N GLY A 39 5.05 -4.71 -85.99
CA GLY A 39 6.35 -4.99 -86.58
C GLY A 39 6.82 -6.38 -86.12
N PRO A 40 7.71 -7.04 -86.88
CA PRO A 40 8.20 -8.36 -86.51
C PRO A 40 8.73 -8.30 -85.07
N ARG A 41 8.11 -9.07 -84.17
CA ARG A 41 8.58 -9.17 -82.77
C ARG A 41 10.05 -9.56 -82.84
N SER A 42 10.92 -8.74 -82.25
CA SER A 42 12.31 -9.13 -82.07
C SER A 42 12.35 -10.49 -81.35
N PRO A 43 13.16 -11.44 -81.85
CA PRO A 43 13.15 -12.81 -81.33
C PRO A 43 13.53 -12.80 -79.86
N CYS A 44 12.91 -13.69 -79.08
CA CYS A 44 13.30 -13.88 -77.68
C CYS A 44 14.80 -14.25 -77.64
N PRO A 45 15.66 -13.57 -76.84
CA PRO A 45 17.08 -13.87 -76.78
C PRO A 45 17.29 -15.35 -76.42
N ALA A 46 18.07 -16.08 -77.23
CA ALA A 46 18.10 -17.55 -77.22
C ALA A 46 18.58 -18.19 -75.91
N ALA A 47 19.22 -17.44 -75.02
CA ALA A 47 19.62 -17.87 -73.68
C ALA A 47 18.51 -17.70 -72.61
N CYS A 48 17.41 -17.01 -72.94
CA CYS A 48 16.40 -16.53 -72.02
C CYS A 48 15.00 -17.11 -72.33
N THR A 49 14.03 -16.82 -71.48
CA THR A 49 12.63 -17.23 -71.61
C THR A 49 11.72 -15.99 -71.60
N CYS A 50 10.86 -15.83 -72.60
CA CYS A 50 9.95 -14.69 -72.71
C CYS A 50 8.51 -15.09 -72.31
N LEU A 51 7.88 -14.32 -71.41
CA LEU A 51 6.52 -14.55 -70.94
C LEU A 51 5.76 -13.21 -70.82
N GLY A 52 4.88 -12.94 -71.78
CA GLY A 52 4.11 -11.68 -71.81
C GLY A 52 5.02 -10.48 -72.06
N ASP A 53 5.08 -9.57 -71.09
CA ASP A 53 5.98 -8.40 -71.02
C ASP A 53 7.23 -8.65 -70.15
N SER A 54 7.44 -9.90 -69.67
CA SER A 54 8.60 -10.30 -68.87
C SER A 54 9.63 -11.09 -69.69
N LEU A 55 10.92 -10.83 -69.42
CA LEU A 55 12.07 -11.50 -70.01
C LEU A 55 12.95 -12.10 -68.90
N ASP A 56 13.00 -13.44 -68.84
CA ASP A 56 13.75 -14.20 -67.85
C ASP A 56 15.07 -14.77 -68.41
N CYS A 57 16.16 -14.07 -68.11
CA CYS A 57 17.54 -14.48 -68.35
C CYS A 57 18.23 -14.94 -67.05
N GLY A 58 17.48 -15.30 -66.01
CA GLY A 58 18.01 -15.70 -64.71
C GLY A 58 18.70 -17.07 -64.73
N GLY A 59 19.76 -17.22 -63.93
CA GLY A 59 20.44 -18.51 -63.71
C GLY A 59 21.22 -19.07 -64.91
N ARG A 60 21.44 -18.27 -65.96
CA ARG A 60 22.04 -18.72 -67.23
C ARG A 60 23.58 -18.66 -67.26
N GLY A 61 24.19 -18.19 -66.17
CA GLY A 61 25.64 -18.08 -66.02
C GLY A 61 26.30 -16.98 -66.87
N LEU A 62 25.52 -16.00 -67.32
CA LEU A 62 25.96 -14.92 -68.23
C LEU A 62 27.05 -14.05 -67.60
N ALA A 63 28.07 -13.66 -68.38
CA ALA A 63 29.13 -12.74 -67.95
C ALA A 63 28.93 -11.30 -68.49
N ALA A 64 28.10 -11.15 -69.53
CA ALA A 64 27.65 -9.89 -70.12
C ALA A 64 26.15 -10.01 -70.45
N LEU A 65 25.51 -8.94 -70.91
CA LEU A 65 24.12 -8.96 -71.34
C LEU A 65 23.90 -9.88 -72.56
N PRO A 66 22.73 -10.55 -72.66
CA PRO A 66 22.30 -11.12 -73.92
C PRO A 66 21.93 -9.97 -74.89
N GLY A 67 22.30 -10.11 -76.17
CA GLY A 67 22.09 -9.06 -77.17
C GLY A 67 20.61 -8.75 -77.47
N ASP A 68 20.40 -7.58 -78.05
CA ASP A 68 19.14 -7.04 -78.58
C ASP A 68 17.90 -7.31 -77.68
N LEU A 69 17.89 -6.68 -76.51
CA LEU A 69 16.77 -6.77 -75.58
C LEU A 69 15.47 -6.21 -76.24
N PRO A 70 14.32 -6.92 -76.16
CA PRO A 70 13.12 -6.47 -76.86
C PRO A 70 12.46 -5.23 -76.23
N ALA A 71 12.16 -4.21 -77.03
CA ALA A 71 11.53 -2.93 -76.63
C ALA A 71 10.18 -3.06 -75.89
N TRP A 72 9.50 -4.21 -75.99
CA TRP A 72 8.28 -4.51 -75.23
C TRP A 72 8.53 -4.98 -73.78
N THR A 73 9.78 -5.25 -73.41
CA THR A 73 10.13 -5.78 -72.09
C THR A 73 9.88 -4.74 -71.00
N ARG A 74 9.05 -5.11 -70.02
CA ARG A 74 8.72 -4.33 -68.84
C ARG A 74 9.44 -4.81 -67.58
N SER A 75 9.65 -6.12 -67.48
CA SER A 75 10.26 -6.77 -66.31
C SER A 75 11.38 -7.70 -66.77
N LEU A 76 12.62 -7.39 -66.38
CA LEU A 76 13.84 -8.05 -66.87
C LEU A 76 14.57 -8.76 -65.71
N ASN A 77 14.63 -10.09 -65.77
CA ASN A 77 15.39 -10.89 -64.80
C ASN A 77 16.77 -11.29 -65.36
N LEU A 78 17.83 -10.76 -64.73
CA LEU A 78 19.23 -11.08 -65.00
C LEU A 78 19.92 -11.67 -63.75
N SER A 79 19.16 -12.13 -62.76
CA SER A 79 19.70 -12.63 -61.49
C SER A 79 20.41 -13.98 -61.58
N TYR A 80 21.22 -14.33 -60.58
CA TYR A 80 21.98 -15.59 -60.51
C TYR A 80 22.90 -15.83 -61.73
N ASN A 81 23.49 -14.75 -62.23
CA ASN A 81 24.47 -14.76 -63.32
C ASN A 81 25.87 -14.39 -62.78
N ARG A 82 26.81 -14.06 -63.66
CA ARG A 82 28.20 -13.68 -63.35
C ARG A 82 28.53 -12.27 -63.87
N LEU A 83 27.52 -11.39 -63.92
CA LEU A 83 27.67 -10.00 -64.36
C LEU A 83 28.51 -9.24 -63.33
N SER A 84 29.67 -8.73 -63.75
CA SER A 84 30.58 -7.93 -62.90
C SER A 84 30.46 -6.42 -63.10
N GLU A 85 29.97 -6.04 -64.29
CA GLU A 85 29.56 -4.70 -64.69
C GLU A 85 28.32 -4.79 -65.61
N ILE A 86 27.80 -3.64 -66.03
CA ILE A 86 26.66 -3.51 -66.96
C ILE A 86 27.03 -2.45 -68.00
N ASP A 87 26.91 -2.81 -69.28
CA ASP A 87 27.03 -1.86 -70.39
C ASP A 87 25.72 -1.07 -70.53
N PRO A 88 25.73 0.28 -70.38
CA PRO A 88 24.55 1.11 -70.56
C PRO A 88 23.94 1.06 -71.97
N ALA A 89 24.74 0.74 -73.00
CA ALA A 89 24.26 0.68 -74.39
C ALA A 89 23.28 -0.50 -74.61
N GLY A 90 23.40 -1.57 -73.81
CA GLY A 90 22.45 -2.70 -73.83
C GLY A 90 21.05 -2.37 -73.32
N PHE A 91 20.78 -1.12 -72.93
CA PHE A 91 19.50 -0.62 -72.42
C PHE A 91 18.93 0.56 -73.24
N GLU A 92 19.41 0.75 -74.46
CA GLU A 92 18.77 1.64 -75.44
C GLU A 92 17.45 1.03 -75.95
N ASP A 93 16.50 1.87 -76.37
CA ASP A 93 15.17 1.51 -76.89
C ASP A 93 14.31 0.54 -76.03
N LEU A 94 14.45 0.60 -74.69
CA LEU A 94 13.58 -0.11 -73.73
C LEU A 94 12.58 0.83 -72.98
N PRO A 95 11.61 1.48 -73.67
CA PRO A 95 10.75 2.51 -73.06
C PRO A 95 9.73 1.96 -72.05
N ASN A 96 9.48 0.65 -72.06
CA ASN A 96 8.52 -0.01 -71.16
C ASN A 96 9.16 -0.52 -69.86
N LEU A 97 10.49 -0.50 -69.73
CA LEU A 97 11.20 -1.16 -68.65
C LEU A 97 10.97 -0.48 -67.29
N GLN A 98 10.46 -1.24 -66.32
CA GLN A 98 10.10 -0.76 -64.98
C GLN A 98 10.73 -1.59 -63.86
N GLU A 99 10.95 -2.89 -64.08
CA GLU A 99 11.52 -3.80 -63.08
C GLU A 99 12.79 -4.45 -63.60
N VAL A 100 13.87 -4.39 -62.81
CA VAL A 100 15.17 -4.98 -63.18
C VAL A 100 15.75 -5.77 -62.00
N TYR A 101 15.92 -7.07 -62.20
CA TYR A 101 16.47 -8.00 -61.22
C TYR A 101 17.93 -8.34 -61.58
N LEU A 102 18.87 -7.75 -60.85
CA LEU A 102 20.33 -7.93 -61.00
C LEU A 102 20.95 -8.57 -59.76
N ASN A 103 20.14 -9.10 -58.85
CA ASN A 103 20.58 -9.76 -57.63
C ASN A 103 21.39 -11.05 -57.90
N ASN A 104 22.21 -11.46 -56.93
CA ASN A 104 23.03 -12.67 -57.01
C ASN A 104 23.97 -12.65 -58.25
N ASN A 105 24.67 -11.54 -58.44
CA ASN A 105 25.68 -11.33 -59.48
C ASN A 105 27.02 -10.91 -58.83
N GLU A 106 27.99 -10.43 -59.63
CA GLU A 106 29.31 -10.00 -59.16
C GLU A 106 29.49 -8.47 -59.13
N LEU A 107 28.42 -7.69 -59.31
CA LEU A 107 28.48 -6.22 -59.49
C LEU A 107 29.18 -5.52 -58.34
N THR A 108 30.07 -4.58 -58.65
CA THR A 108 30.91 -3.87 -57.66
C THR A 108 30.47 -2.43 -57.35
N ALA A 109 29.58 -1.87 -58.16
CA ALA A 109 28.95 -0.56 -58.02
C ALA A 109 27.46 -0.64 -58.40
N ILE A 110 26.71 0.46 -58.26
CA ILE A 110 25.35 0.56 -58.80
C ILE A 110 25.47 0.81 -60.32
N PRO A 111 24.87 -0.03 -61.17
CA PRO A 111 24.99 0.12 -62.63
C PRO A 111 24.25 1.37 -63.13
N SER A 112 24.54 1.74 -64.38
CA SER A 112 23.67 2.63 -65.17
C SER A 112 22.98 1.80 -66.23
N LEU A 113 21.69 2.04 -66.46
CA LEU A 113 20.86 1.33 -67.44
C LEU A 113 20.52 2.25 -68.62
N GLY A 114 21.52 3.01 -69.08
CA GLY A 114 21.40 3.92 -70.23
C GLY A 114 20.18 4.83 -70.15
N ALA A 115 19.47 4.95 -71.27
CA ALA A 115 18.23 5.72 -71.39
C ALA A 115 17.05 5.11 -70.59
N ALA A 116 17.04 3.81 -70.34
CA ALA A 116 15.97 3.17 -69.55
C ALA A 116 15.97 3.60 -68.07
N SER A 117 17.12 4.02 -67.53
CA SER A 117 17.32 4.40 -66.12
C SER A 117 16.22 5.30 -65.53
N SER A 118 15.71 6.27 -66.30
CA SER A 118 14.71 7.25 -65.81
C SER A 118 13.32 6.66 -65.58
N HIS A 119 13.01 5.50 -66.16
CA HIS A 119 11.68 4.87 -66.11
C HIS A 119 11.62 3.65 -65.17
N ILE A 120 12.77 3.20 -64.65
CA ILE A 120 12.85 2.10 -63.69
C ILE A 120 12.14 2.49 -62.38
N VAL A 121 11.22 1.64 -61.95
CA VAL A 121 10.44 1.76 -60.71
C VAL A 121 11.05 0.88 -59.61
N SER A 122 11.57 -0.30 -59.96
CA SER A 122 12.11 -1.29 -59.02
C SER A 122 13.47 -1.83 -59.49
N LEU A 123 14.49 -1.67 -58.66
CA LEU A 123 15.86 -2.12 -58.94
C LEU A 123 16.39 -3.03 -57.81
N PHE A 124 16.62 -4.30 -58.13
CA PHE A 124 17.04 -5.33 -57.18
C PHE A 124 18.51 -5.69 -57.41
N LEU A 125 19.38 -5.30 -56.48
CA LEU A 125 20.84 -5.45 -56.53
C LEU A 125 21.39 -6.27 -55.35
N GLN A 126 20.52 -6.96 -54.58
CA GLN A 126 20.93 -7.72 -53.41
C GLN A 126 21.87 -8.89 -53.73
N HIS A 127 22.70 -9.30 -52.77
CA HIS A 127 23.70 -10.36 -52.95
C HIS A 127 24.68 -10.10 -54.11
N ASN A 128 25.17 -8.86 -54.23
CA ASN A 128 26.27 -8.47 -55.13
C ASN A 128 27.55 -8.15 -54.31
N LYS A 129 28.57 -7.57 -54.96
CA LYS A 129 29.88 -7.23 -54.37
C LYS A 129 30.02 -5.72 -54.07
N ILE A 130 28.93 -4.94 -54.13
CA ILE A 130 28.90 -3.47 -54.05
C ILE A 130 29.49 -2.97 -52.73
N ARG A 131 30.37 -1.96 -52.77
CA ARG A 131 31.13 -1.45 -51.62
C ARG A 131 30.74 -0.06 -51.12
N SER A 132 30.12 0.73 -51.99
CA SER A 132 29.74 2.14 -51.78
C SER A 132 28.46 2.45 -52.56
N VAL A 133 27.75 3.51 -52.16
CA VAL A 133 26.61 4.06 -52.89
C VAL A 133 27.00 5.45 -53.36
N GLU A 134 26.98 5.68 -54.67
CA GLU A 134 27.32 6.98 -55.25
C GLU A 134 26.06 7.69 -55.78
N GLY A 135 25.78 8.88 -55.25
CA GLY A 135 24.61 9.66 -55.66
C GLY A 135 24.64 10.09 -57.14
N SER A 136 25.82 10.12 -57.75
CA SER A 136 26.03 10.30 -59.20
C SER A 136 25.32 9.22 -60.03
N GLN A 137 25.48 7.94 -59.63
CA GLN A 137 24.87 6.78 -60.30
C GLN A 137 23.35 6.80 -60.12
N LEU A 138 22.87 7.08 -58.90
CA LEU A 138 21.44 7.11 -58.61
C LEU A 138 20.70 8.30 -59.25
N LYS A 139 21.37 9.41 -59.59
CA LYS A 139 20.72 10.62 -60.12
C LYS A 139 19.91 10.42 -61.42
N ALA A 140 20.21 9.39 -62.21
CA ALA A 140 19.48 9.07 -63.43
C ALA A 140 18.10 8.42 -63.16
N TYR A 141 17.88 7.88 -61.96
CA TYR A 141 16.74 7.02 -61.62
C TYR A 141 15.52 7.82 -61.14
N LEU A 142 14.96 8.63 -62.05
CA LEU A 142 13.91 9.60 -61.75
C LEU A 142 12.55 9.01 -61.35
N SER A 143 12.29 7.73 -61.64
CA SER A 143 11.05 7.02 -61.30
C SER A 143 11.20 5.95 -60.21
N LEU A 144 12.39 5.81 -59.62
CA LEU A 144 12.74 4.66 -58.78
C LEU A 144 12.08 4.74 -57.39
N GLU A 145 11.15 3.82 -57.14
CA GLU A 145 10.39 3.71 -55.88
C GLU A 145 10.96 2.63 -54.95
N VAL A 146 11.55 1.55 -55.49
CA VAL A 146 12.09 0.43 -54.71
C VAL A 146 13.55 0.17 -55.08
N LEU A 147 14.44 0.23 -54.09
CA LEU A 147 15.88 -0.03 -54.25
C LEU A 147 16.36 -1.05 -53.19
N ASP A 148 16.74 -2.24 -53.65
CA ASP A 148 17.33 -3.26 -52.78
C ASP A 148 18.84 -3.40 -53.01
N LEU A 149 19.62 -2.97 -52.02
CA LEU A 149 21.07 -3.05 -51.94
C LEU A 149 21.53 -4.00 -50.81
N SER A 150 20.65 -4.88 -50.34
CA SER A 150 20.94 -5.76 -49.19
C SER A 150 21.97 -6.86 -49.50
N ALA A 151 22.57 -7.44 -48.47
CA ALA A 151 23.58 -8.49 -48.58
C ALA A 151 24.77 -8.16 -49.51
N ASN A 152 25.16 -6.89 -49.57
CA ASN A 152 26.34 -6.39 -50.26
C ASN A 152 27.50 -6.13 -49.26
N ASN A 153 28.56 -5.46 -49.71
CA ASN A 153 29.75 -5.13 -48.90
C ASN A 153 29.81 -3.65 -48.47
N ILE A 154 28.68 -2.93 -48.45
CA ILE A 154 28.64 -1.49 -48.11
C ILE A 154 29.05 -1.29 -46.64
N THR A 155 29.93 -0.31 -46.37
CA THR A 155 30.58 -0.10 -45.05
C THR A 155 30.20 1.19 -44.33
N GLU A 156 29.66 2.17 -45.06
CA GLU A 156 29.33 3.52 -44.58
C GLU A 156 28.22 4.09 -45.48
N ILE A 157 27.35 4.95 -44.93
CA ILE A 157 26.41 5.76 -45.72
C ILE A 157 26.64 7.24 -45.36
N ARG A 158 26.81 8.07 -46.40
CA ARG A 158 27.01 9.53 -46.32
C ARG A 158 25.83 10.29 -46.92
N SER A 159 25.69 11.55 -46.56
CA SER A 159 24.78 12.55 -47.14
C SER A 159 24.80 12.59 -48.67
N ALA A 160 25.96 12.38 -49.29
CA ALA A 160 26.12 12.35 -50.75
C ALA A 160 25.65 11.04 -51.43
N CYS A 161 25.30 9.99 -50.68
CA CYS A 161 24.85 8.72 -51.25
C CYS A 161 23.45 8.80 -51.86
N PHE A 162 22.54 9.58 -51.25
CA PHE A 162 21.14 9.67 -51.64
C PHE A 162 20.72 11.12 -51.90
N PRO A 163 20.97 11.65 -53.12
CA PRO A 163 20.73 13.05 -53.46
C PRO A 163 19.23 13.41 -53.44
N LEU A 164 18.97 14.70 -53.23
CA LEU A 164 17.62 15.25 -53.23
C LEU A 164 16.92 15.06 -54.58
N GLY A 165 15.73 14.46 -54.57
CA GLY A 165 14.84 14.35 -55.73
C GLY A 165 14.49 12.92 -56.15
N LEU A 166 15.18 11.91 -55.62
CA LEU A 166 14.84 10.50 -55.86
C LEU A 166 13.51 10.13 -55.19
N PRO A 167 12.53 9.51 -55.87
CA PRO A 167 11.21 9.22 -55.31
C PRO A 167 11.13 7.91 -54.51
N ILE A 168 12.27 7.39 -54.02
CA ILE A 168 12.37 6.08 -53.35
C ILE A 168 11.42 6.02 -52.15
N LYS A 169 10.54 5.02 -52.15
CA LYS A 169 9.57 4.69 -51.10
C LYS A 169 10.08 3.58 -50.19
N GLU A 170 10.81 2.59 -50.73
CA GLU A 170 11.47 1.55 -49.97
C GLU A 170 12.96 1.43 -50.33
N LEU A 171 13.81 1.54 -49.30
CA LEU A 171 15.26 1.37 -49.37
C LEU A 171 15.71 0.23 -48.46
N ASN A 172 16.24 -0.83 -49.04
CA ASN A 172 16.79 -1.97 -48.31
C ASN A 172 18.33 -1.98 -48.36
N LEU A 173 18.97 -1.74 -47.21
CA LEU A 173 20.41 -1.78 -46.98
C LEU A 173 20.80 -2.89 -45.99
N ALA A 174 19.91 -3.83 -45.70
CA ALA A 174 20.12 -4.87 -44.69
C ALA A 174 21.27 -5.84 -45.04
N SER A 175 21.83 -6.52 -44.05
CA SER A 175 22.91 -7.53 -44.21
C SER A 175 24.20 -7.01 -44.87
N ASN A 176 24.44 -5.70 -44.83
CA ASN A 176 25.69 -5.07 -45.26
C ASN A 176 26.70 -5.04 -44.09
N ARG A 177 27.74 -4.20 -44.20
CA ARG A 177 28.81 -4.03 -43.20
C ARG A 177 28.79 -2.63 -42.57
N ILE A 178 27.68 -1.89 -42.70
CA ILE A 178 27.56 -0.46 -42.34
C ILE A 178 27.88 -0.26 -40.86
N GLY A 179 28.99 0.41 -40.56
CA GLY A 179 29.42 0.71 -39.19
C GLY A 179 29.01 2.10 -38.72
N THR A 180 29.00 3.06 -39.65
CA THR A 180 28.71 4.49 -39.41
C THR A 180 27.61 4.99 -40.36
N LEU A 181 26.83 5.93 -39.86
CA LEU A 181 25.85 6.71 -40.62
C LEU A 181 26.18 8.19 -40.41
N GLU A 182 26.33 8.96 -41.48
CA GLU A 182 26.45 10.42 -41.39
C GLU A 182 25.11 11.05 -40.96
N SER A 183 25.14 12.16 -40.22
CA SER A 183 23.92 12.91 -39.93
C SER A 183 23.32 13.44 -41.24
N GLY A 184 22.02 13.21 -41.45
CA GLY A 184 21.35 13.57 -42.70
C GLY A 184 21.61 12.62 -43.89
N ALA A 185 22.22 11.45 -43.67
CA ALA A 185 22.53 10.44 -44.71
C ALA A 185 21.37 10.03 -45.64
N PHE A 186 20.12 10.27 -45.23
CA PHE A 186 18.91 9.91 -45.99
C PHE A 186 18.01 11.12 -46.30
N ASP A 187 18.39 12.35 -45.92
CA ASP A 187 17.52 13.53 -45.96
C ASP A 187 17.05 13.90 -47.38
N GLY A 188 17.80 13.51 -48.42
CA GLY A 188 17.38 13.66 -49.83
C GLY A 188 16.12 12.87 -50.20
N LEU A 189 15.79 11.81 -49.44
CA LEU A 189 14.64 10.94 -49.62
C LEU A 189 13.43 11.32 -48.73
N SER A 190 13.56 12.38 -47.93
CA SER A 190 12.58 12.81 -46.91
C SER A 190 11.16 13.09 -47.43
N ARG A 191 10.99 13.29 -48.74
CA ARG A 191 9.70 13.55 -49.41
C ARG A 191 8.95 12.28 -49.81
N SER A 192 9.62 11.12 -49.89
CA SER A 192 9.08 9.89 -50.48
C SER A 192 9.23 8.65 -49.60
N LEU A 193 10.28 8.55 -48.79
CA LEU A 193 10.66 7.30 -48.12
C LEU A 193 9.66 6.89 -47.04
N LEU A 194 9.15 5.67 -47.14
CA LEU A 194 8.17 5.04 -46.24
C LEU A 194 8.82 3.91 -45.44
N THR A 195 9.66 3.09 -46.08
CA THR A 195 10.37 1.97 -45.43
C THR A 195 11.88 2.09 -45.60
N LEU A 196 12.61 2.01 -44.48
CA LEU A 196 14.08 1.96 -44.45
C LEU A 196 14.54 0.73 -43.67
N ARG A 197 15.30 -0.16 -44.33
CA ARG A 197 15.88 -1.37 -43.70
C ARG A 197 17.40 -1.26 -43.60
N LEU A 198 17.89 -1.25 -42.38
CA LEU A 198 19.31 -1.19 -41.99
C LEU A 198 19.71 -2.40 -41.11
N SER A 199 18.89 -3.44 -41.04
CA SER A 199 19.11 -4.59 -40.16
C SER A 199 20.31 -5.46 -40.55
N LYS A 200 20.84 -6.26 -39.61
CA LYS A 200 22.04 -7.10 -39.79
C LYS A 200 23.31 -6.34 -40.23
N ASN A 201 23.45 -5.06 -39.84
CA ASN A 201 24.64 -4.25 -40.10
C ASN A 201 25.57 -4.22 -38.87
N ARG A 202 26.47 -3.23 -38.79
CA ARG A 202 27.47 -3.07 -37.72
C ARG A 202 27.29 -1.77 -36.93
N ILE A 203 26.14 -1.09 -37.06
CA ILE A 203 25.86 0.21 -36.45
C ILE A 203 25.98 0.12 -34.93
N THR A 204 26.86 0.93 -34.33
CA THR A 204 27.17 0.90 -32.89
C THR A 204 26.43 1.95 -32.06
N GLN A 205 26.02 3.05 -32.69
CA GLN A 205 25.33 4.19 -32.08
C GLN A 205 24.52 4.94 -33.14
N LEU A 206 23.56 5.75 -32.69
CA LEU A 206 22.81 6.69 -33.50
C LEU A 206 22.99 8.09 -32.90
N PRO A 207 23.23 9.14 -33.69
CA PRO A 207 23.27 10.50 -33.17
C PRO A 207 21.87 11.00 -32.78
N VAL A 208 21.80 12.00 -31.91
CA VAL A 208 20.56 12.75 -31.64
C VAL A 208 20.01 13.33 -32.96
N LYS A 209 18.71 13.18 -33.22
CA LYS A 209 18.05 13.53 -34.50
C LYS A 209 18.71 12.84 -35.72
N ALA A 210 18.91 11.52 -35.64
CA ALA A 210 19.59 10.75 -36.70
C ALA A 210 18.89 10.78 -38.06
N PHE A 211 17.57 11.03 -38.11
CA PHE A 211 16.75 10.90 -39.31
C PHE A 211 15.75 12.04 -39.45
N LYS A 212 15.71 12.70 -40.61
CA LYS A 212 14.73 13.74 -40.95
C LYS A 212 13.73 13.23 -42.01
N LEU A 213 13.05 12.14 -41.69
CA LEU A 213 12.19 11.39 -42.63
C LEU A 213 10.73 11.40 -42.14
N PRO A 214 10.00 12.54 -42.24
CA PRO A 214 8.70 12.73 -41.60
C PRO A 214 7.56 11.87 -42.20
N ARG A 215 7.82 11.19 -43.32
CA ARG A 215 6.90 10.25 -43.98
C ARG A 215 7.23 8.78 -43.72
N LEU A 216 8.35 8.47 -43.07
CA LEU A 216 8.78 7.10 -42.82
C LEU A 216 7.81 6.41 -41.86
N THR A 217 7.22 5.29 -42.25
CA THR A 217 6.30 4.49 -41.43
C THR A 217 6.99 3.30 -40.78
N GLN A 218 8.03 2.72 -41.41
CA GLN A 218 8.81 1.61 -40.86
C GLN A 218 10.32 1.87 -40.91
N LEU A 219 10.98 1.71 -39.75
CA LEU A 219 12.44 1.73 -39.60
C LEU A 219 12.93 0.41 -39.00
N ASP A 220 13.77 -0.32 -39.74
CA ASP A 220 14.35 -1.59 -39.29
C ASP A 220 15.86 -1.49 -39.02
N LEU A 221 16.22 -1.52 -37.73
CA LEU A 221 17.58 -1.47 -37.20
C LEU A 221 17.95 -2.77 -36.45
N ASN A 222 17.19 -3.86 -36.62
CA ASN A 222 17.42 -5.12 -35.90
C ASN A 222 18.78 -5.76 -36.21
N ARG A 223 19.31 -6.59 -35.30
CA ARG A 223 20.60 -7.31 -35.49
C ARG A 223 21.79 -6.37 -35.79
N ASN A 224 21.83 -5.19 -35.17
CA ASN A 224 22.97 -4.27 -35.19
C ASN A 224 23.78 -4.38 -33.87
N ARG A 225 24.57 -3.36 -33.53
CA ARG A 225 25.46 -3.33 -32.35
C ARG A 225 25.16 -2.13 -31.43
N ILE A 226 23.95 -1.57 -31.52
CA ILE A 226 23.53 -0.39 -30.77
C ILE A 226 23.53 -0.71 -29.27
N ARG A 227 24.18 0.13 -28.45
CA ARG A 227 24.30 -0.06 -26.98
C ARG A 227 23.46 0.89 -26.14
N LEU A 228 23.19 2.08 -26.66
CA LEU A 228 22.52 3.18 -26.00
C LEU A 228 21.56 3.83 -27.00
N ILE A 229 20.42 4.32 -26.51
CA ILE A 229 19.55 5.24 -27.25
C ILE A 229 19.45 6.52 -26.43
N GLU A 230 19.88 7.63 -27.01
CA GLU A 230 19.89 8.96 -26.39
C GLU A 230 18.55 9.69 -26.59
N GLY A 231 18.29 10.69 -25.75
CA GLY A 231 17.09 11.51 -25.85
C GLY A 231 16.97 12.16 -27.22
N LEU A 232 15.77 12.17 -27.80
CA LEU A 232 15.49 12.76 -29.12
C LEU A 232 16.22 12.07 -30.31
N THR A 233 16.78 10.85 -30.15
CA THR A 233 17.44 10.10 -31.24
C THR A 233 16.58 10.02 -32.50
N PHE A 234 15.28 9.75 -32.34
CA PHE A 234 14.33 9.54 -33.43
C PHE A 234 13.42 10.75 -33.74
N GLN A 235 13.73 11.93 -33.20
CA GLN A 235 12.97 13.15 -33.52
C GLN A 235 13.13 13.51 -35.02
N GLY A 236 12.00 13.67 -35.72
CA GLY A 236 11.95 13.89 -37.18
C GLY A 236 11.36 12.71 -37.97
N LEU A 237 10.96 11.64 -37.29
CA LEU A 237 10.23 10.49 -37.83
C LEU A 237 8.72 10.59 -37.55
N ASP A 238 8.13 11.72 -37.90
CA ASP A 238 6.81 12.17 -37.45
C ASP A 238 5.62 11.27 -37.87
N SER A 239 5.84 10.29 -38.75
CA SER A 239 4.84 9.30 -39.21
C SER A 239 5.24 7.85 -38.95
N LEU A 240 6.23 7.59 -38.09
CA LEU A 240 6.68 6.23 -37.80
C LEU A 240 5.61 5.45 -37.04
N GLU A 241 5.27 4.27 -37.56
CA GLU A 241 4.31 3.34 -36.97
C GLU A 241 5.04 2.12 -36.35
N VAL A 242 6.16 1.70 -36.94
CA VAL A 242 6.91 0.50 -36.55
C VAL A 242 8.42 0.78 -36.43
N LEU A 243 8.98 0.56 -35.23
CA LEU A 243 10.42 0.63 -34.97
C LEU A 243 10.97 -0.73 -34.53
N LYS A 244 11.98 -1.22 -35.25
CA LYS A 244 12.61 -2.53 -35.03
C LYS A 244 14.05 -2.38 -34.53
N LEU A 245 14.27 -2.65 -33.24
CA LEU A 245 15.55 -2.54 -32.54
C LEU A 245 16.00 -3.86 -31.88
N GLN A 246 15.28 -4.97 -32.13
CA GLN A 246 15.57 -6.26 -31.51
C GLN A 246 16.93 -6.84 -31.94
N ARG A 247 17.54 -7.69 -31.10
CA ARG A 247 18.88 -8.29 -31.33
C ARG A 247 19.99 -7.25 -31.50
N ASN A 248 19.92 -6.15 -30.76
CA ASN A 248 21.04 -5.22 -30.57
C ASN A 248 21.76 -5.58 -29.24
N ASN A 249 22.52 -4.64 -28.67
CA ASN A 249 23.18 -4.80 -27.36
C ASN A 249 22.71 -3.67 -26.42
N ILE A 250 21.46 -3.22 -26.54
CA ILE A 250 20.96 -2.04 -25.83
C ILE A 250 20.90 -2.36 -24.34
N SER A 251 21.76 -1.71 -23.56
CA SER A 251 21.82 -1.88 -22.10
C SER A 251 21.19 -0.72 -21.33
N LYS A 252 20.93 0.40 -22.01
CA LYS A 252 20.30 1.59 -21.44
C LYS A 252 19.46 2.34 -22.47
N LEU A 253 18.31 2.82 -22.00
CA LEU A 253 17.50 3.85 -22.65
C LEU A 253 17.61 5.11 -21.77
N THR A 254 17.78 6.28 -22.36
CA THR A 254 17.69 7.56 -21.62
C THR A 254 16.27 8.10 -21.64
N ASP A 255 16.01 9.12 -20.83
CA ASP A 255 14.73 9.82 -20.86
C ASP A 255 14.51 10.50 -22.22
N GLY A 256 13.28 10.42 -22.73
CA GLY A 256 12.92 10.90 -24.07
C GLY A 256 13.61 10.16 -25.23
N ALA A 257 14.15 8.95 -25.02
CA ALA A 257 14.81 8.15 -26.07
C ALA A 257 13.96 7.98 -27.35
N PHE A 258 12.64 7.78 -27.17
CA PHE A 258 11.67 7.63 -28.25
C PHE A 258 10.77 8.87 -28.45
N TRP A 259 11.12 10.00 -27.86
CA TRP A 259 10.31 11.21 -27.96
C TRP A 259 10.25 11.74 -29.40
N GLY A 260 9.06 12.18 -29.83
CA GLY A 260 8.73 12.53 -31.20
C GLY A 260 8.02 11.40 -31.97
N LEU A 261 8.12 10.14 -31.52
CA LEU A 261 7.44 8.99 -32.14
C LEU A 261 5.96 8.87 -31.73
N SER A 262 5.21 9.97 -31.76
CA SER A 262 3.84 10.07 -31.21
C SER A 262 2.78 9.30 -32.01
N LYS A 263 3.10 8.82 -33.21
CA LYS A 263 2.28 7.89 -34.02
C LYS A 263 2.70 6.42 -33.92
N MET A 264 3.79 6.09 -33.22
CA MET A 264 4.33 4.72 -33.23
C MET A 264 3.37 3.76 -32.53
N HIS A 265 3.02 2.67 -33.22
CA HIS A 265 2.13 1.62 -32.76
C HIS A 265 2.86 0.38 -32.27
N VAL A 266 4.03 0.06 -32.84
CA VAL A 266 4.79 -1.16 -32.50
C VAL A 266 6.26 -0.83 -32.24
N LEU A 267 6.73 -1.17 -31.03
CA LEU A 267 8.13 -1.06 -30.62
C LEU A 267 8.71 -2.44 -30.30
N HIS A 268 9.74 -2.85 -31.06
CA HIS A 268 10.46 -4.09 -30.87
C HIS A 268 11.83 -3.86 -30.21
N LEU A 269 11.99 -4.34 -28.98
CA LEU A 269 13.22 -4.27 -28.18
C LEU A 269 13.70 -5.65 -27.69
N GLU A 270 13.17 -6.75 -28.26
CA GLU A 270 13.50 -8.13 -27.88
C GLU A 270 15.00 -8.44 -28.06
N TYR A 271 15.55 -9.40 -27.31
CA TYR A 271 16.96 -9.82 -27.41
C TYR A 271 17.93 -8.62 -27.28
N ASN A 272 17.85 -7.90 -26.17
CA ASN A 272 18.76 -6.81 -25.81
C ASN A 272 19.32 -7.07 -24.39
N SER A 273 19.83 -6.05 -23.71
CA SER A 273 20.48 -6.16 -22.40
C SER A 273 19.86 -5.19 -21.37
N LEU A 274 18.57 -4.89 -21.51
CA LEU A 274 17.84 -4.00 -20.60
C LEU A 274 17.63 -4.70 -19.25
N VAL A 275 18.09 -4.07 -18.17
CA VAL A 275 17.85 -4.54 -16.77
C VAL A 275 16.58 -3.94 -16.16
N GLU A 276 16.05 -2.88 -16.77
CA GLU A 276 14.84 -2.19 -16.36
C GLU A 276 14.27 -1.37 -17.53
N VAL A 277 13.02 -0.94 -17.42
CA VAL A 277 12.43 0.12 -18.27
C VAL A 277 12.23 1.35 -17.39
N ASN A 278 12.94 2.43 -17.71
CA ASN A 278 12.88 3.67 -16.95
C ASN A 278 11.71 4.54 -17.42
N SER A 279 11.02 5.17 -16.47
CA SER A 279 9.74 5.84 -16.72
C SER A 279 9.83 6.94 -17.78
N GLY A 280 10.87 7.78 -17.73
CA GLY A 280 11.11 8.81 -18.73
C GLY A 280 11.51 8.28 -20.11
N SER A 281 11.91 7.00 -20.27
CA SER A 281 12.28 6.44 -21.57
C SER A 281 11.08 6.21 -22.50
N LEU A 282 9.89 5.96 -21.94
CA LEU A 282 8.63 5.81 -22.67
C LEU A 282 7.92 7.15 -22.94
N TYR A 283 8.51 8.28 -22.53
CA TYR A 283 7.90 9.60 -22.63
C TYR A 283 7.59 10.00 -24.08
N GLY A 284 6.30 10.23 -24.36
CA GLY A 284 5.79 10.63 -25.68
C GLY A 284 5.19 9.49 -26.53
N LEU A 285 5.17 8.25 -26.05
CA LEU A 285 4.65 7.07 -26.78
C LEU A 285 3.11 6.93 -26.72
N THR A 286 2.41 8.03 -26.99
CA THR A 286 0.95 8.20 -26.80
C THR A 286 0.05 7.36 -27.72
N ALA A 287 0.60 6.72 -28.74
CA ALA A 287 -0.11 5.87 -29.70
C ALA A 287 0.37 4.40 -29.71
N LEU A 288 1.23 4.02 -28.76
CA LEU A 288 1.81 2.69 -28.70
C LEU A 288 0.73 1.64 -28.40
N HIS A 289 0.63 0.62 -29.24
CA HIS A 289 -0.31 -0.50 -29.10
C HIS A 289 0.41 -1.80 -28.73
N GLN A 290 1.66 -2.00 -29.16
CA GLN A 290 2.46 -3.18 -28.85
C GLN A 290 3.86 -2.83 -28.37
N LEU A 291 4.28 -3.44 -27.26
CA LEU A 291 5.63 -3.31 -26.70
C LEU A 291 6.23 -4.69 -26.46
N HIS A 292 7.26 -5.01 -27.24
CA HIS A 292 7.94 -6.31 -27.21
C HIS A 292 9.31 -6.17 -26.51
N LEU A 293 9.43 -6.71 -25.30
CA LEU A 293 10.62 -6.60 -24.42
C LEU A 293 11.24 -7.97 -24.09
N SER A 294 10.84 -9.04 -24.76
CA SER A 294 11.26 -10.40 -24.46
C SER A 294 12.75 -10.68 -24.66
N ASN A 295 13.31 -11.62 -23.92
CA ASN A 295 14.75 -11.94 -23.94
C ASN A 295 15.59 -10.68 -23.62
N ASN A 296 15.29 -10.03 -22.50
CA ASN A 296 16.14 -9.01 -21.87
C ASN A 296 16.54 -9.51 -20.46
N SER A 297 16.98 -8.62 -19.58
CA SER A 297 17.33 -8.96 -18.19
C SER A 297 16.49 -8.16 -17.18
N ILE A 298 15.26 -7.81 -17.55
CA ILE A 298 14.40 -6.90 -16.78
C ILE A 298 14.02 -7.58 -15.46
N SER A 299 14.43 -6.99 -14.33
CA SER A 299 14.21 -7.56 -13.00
C SER A 299 13.03 -6.97 -12.22
N ARG A 300 12.51 -5.81 -12.66
CA ARG A 300 11.40 -5.09 -12.03
C ARG A 300 10.53 -4.33 -13.02
N ILE A 301 9.28 -4.06 -12.63
CA ILE A 301 8.34 -3.18 -13.33
C ILE A 301 8.19 -1.88 -12.53
N ASN A 302 8.34 -0.73 -13.18
CA ASN A 302 8.17 0.59 -12.57
C ASN A 302 6.84 1.21 -13.03
N ARG A 303 5.96 1.62 -12.11
CA ARG A 303 4.60 2.12 -12.42
C ARG A 303 4.61 3.34 -13.36
N ASP A 304 5.39 4.36 -13.04
CA ASP A 304 5.26 5.71 -13.60
C ASP A 304 5.41 5.79 -15.13
N GLY A 305 6.14 4.84 -15.74
CA GLY A 305 6.39 4.82 -17.19
C GLY A 305 5.15 4.50 -18.02
N TRP A 306 4.18 3.77 -17.44
CA TRP A 306 2.96 3.33 -18.12
C TRP A 306 1.98 4.48 -18.38
N SER A 307 2.05 5.54 -17.56
CA SER A 307 1.27 6.76 -17.72
C SER A 307 1.41 7.43 -19.11
N PHE A 308 2.52 7.19 -19.82
CA PHE A 308 2.81 7.77 -21.14
C PHE A 308 2.30 6.93 -22.33
N CYS A 309 1.90 5.68 -22.11
CA CYS A 309 1.48 4.73 -23.15
C CYS A 309 0.15 4.02 -22.84
N GLN A 310 -0.82 4.72 -22.24
CA GLN A 310 -2.13 4.20 -21.77
C GLN A 310 -2.98 3.48 -22.85
N LYS A 311 -2.65 3.60 -24.14
CA LYS A 311 -3.29 2.89 -25.26
C LYS A 311 -2.69 1.51 -25.54
N LEU A 312 -1.66 1.08 -24.79
CA LEU A 312 -1.00 -0.20 -24.98
C LEU A 312 -2.02 -1.34 -24.90
N HIS A 313 -2.07 -2.16 -25.94
CA HIS A 313 -2.98 -3.29 -26.10
C HIS A 313 -2.28 -4.62 -25.80
N GLU A 314 -0.99 -4.73 -26.12
CA GLU A 314 -0.18 -5.93 -25.92
C GLU A 314 1.20 -5.59 -25.33
N LEU A 315 1.53 -6.22 -24.21
CA LEU A 315 2.82 -6.11 -23.51
C LEU A 315 3.44 -7.50 -23.38
N ILE A 316 4.62 -7.70 -23.97
CA ILE A 316 5.35 -8.97 -23.90
C ILE A 316 6.66 -8.77 -23.15
N LEU A 317 6.69 -9.30 -21.92
CA LEU A 317 7.83 -9.29 -20.99
C LEU A 317 8.39 -10.72 -20.77
N SER A 318 7.94 -11.71 -21.53
CA SER A 318 8.41 -13.10 -21.40
C SER A 318 9.92 -13.26 -21.62
N PHE A 319 10.57 -14.23 -20.98
CA PHE A 319 12.04 -14.41 -20.99
C PHE A 319 12.77 -13.17 -20.44
N ASN A 320 12.60 -12.92 -19.15
CA ASN A 320 13.26 -11.85 -18.38
C ASN A 320 13.57 -12.34 -16.95
N ASN A 321 13.95 -11.44 -16.04
CA ASN A 321 14.37 -11.75 -14.68
C ASN A 321 13.40 -11.23 -13.59
N LEU A 322 12.11 -11.05 -13.92
CA LEU A 322 11.11 -10.59 -12.95
C LEU A 322 10.91 -11.63 -11.84
N THR A 323 10.93 -11.19 -10.57
CA THR A 323 10.78 -12.08 -9.40
C THR A 323 9.47 -11.90 -8.63
N ARG A 324 8.82 -10.74 -8.81
CA ARG A 324 7.59 -10.32 -8.11
C ARG A 324 6.73 -9.41 -9.00
N LEU A 325 5.44 -9.33 -8.69
CA LEU A 325 4.51 -8.32 -9.22
C LEU A 325 3.86 -7.57 -8.05
N ASP A 326 4.02 -6.25 -8.02
CA ASP A 326 3.59 -5.38 -6.91
C ASP A 326 2.20 -4.77 -7.14
N GLU A 327 1.52 -4.34 -6.06
CA GLU A 327 0.17 -3.73 -6.12
C GLU A 327 0.15 -2.52 -7.09
N GLU A 328 -0.84 -2.48 -7.98
CA GLU A 328 -1.02 -1.42 -8.99
C GLU A 328 0.19 -1.14 -9.90
N SER A 329 1.20 -2.02 -9.95
CA SER A 329 2.43 -1.84 -10.77
C SER A 329 2.18 -1.70 -12.29
N LEU A 330 0.98 -2.07 -12.76
CA LEU A 330 0.52 -1.99 -14.15
C LEU A 330 -0.78 -1.14 -14.30
N ALA A 331 -1.26 -0.47 -13.25
CA ALA A 331 -2.63 0.05 -13.17
C ALA A 331 -3.04 1.05 -14.27
N ASP A 332 -2.09 1.83 -14.79
CA ASP A 332 -2.33 2.85 -15.81
C ASP A 332 -2.61 2.24 -17.20
N LEU A 333 -2.25 0.96 -17.44
CA LEU A 333 -2.44 0.23 -18.69
C LEU A 333 -3.89 -0.26 -18.87
N SER A 334 -4.86 0.61 -18.61
CA SER A 334 -6.30 0.28 -18.63
C SER A 334 -6.84 -0.24 -19.98
N SER A 335 -6.14 -0.01 -21.09
CA SER A 335 -6.48 -0.52 -22.43
C SER A 335 -5.86 -1.89 -22.77
N LEU A 336 -5.02 -2.45 -21.88
CA LEU A 336 -4.26 -3.67 -22.15
C LEU A 336 -5.19 -4.88 -22.27
N SER A 337 -5.03 -5.63 -23.36
CA SER A 337 -5.81 -6.84 -23.68
C SER A 337 -4.96 -8.12 -23.57
N ILE A 338 -3.65 -8.02 -23.80
CA ILE A 338 -2.71 -9.14 -23.77
C ILE A 338 -1.49 -8.77 -22.91
N LEU A 339 -1.20 -9.60 -21.89
CA LEU A 339 -0.01 -9.50 -21.05
C LEU A 339 0.68 -10.86 -21.01
N ARG A 340 1.94 -10.92 -21.43
CA ARG A 340 2.77 -12.13 -21.31
C ARG A 340 4.01 -11.88 -20.44
N LEU A 341 4.16 -12.72 -19.43
CA LEU A 341 5.17 -12.68 -18.37
C LEU A 341 5.85 -14.06 -18.20
N SER A 342 5.64 -14.97 -19.15
CA SER A 342 6.16 -16.33 -19.14
C SER A 342 7.68 -16.42 -19.15
N HIS A 343 8.27 -17.50 -18.63
CA HIS A 343 9.72 -17.67 -18.51
C HIS A 343 10.38 -16.49 -17.78
N ASN A 344 9.88 -16.19 -16.58
CA ASN A 344 10.51 -15.32 -15.59
C ASN A 344 10.71 -16.14 -14.29
N SER A 345 11.08 -15.50 -13.18
CA SER A 345 11.20 -16.14 -11.86
C SER A 345 10.15 -15.61 -10.88
N ILE A 346 8.95 -15.28 -11.38
CA ILE A 346 7.89 -14.68 -10.58
C ILE A 346 7.41 -15.71 -9.56
N SER A 347 7.73 -15.49 -8.29
CA SER A 347 7.32 -16.35 -7.17
C SER A 347 6.24 -15.71 -6.30
N HIS A 348 6.12 -14.38 -6.37
CA HIS A 348 5.14 -13.59 -5.62
C HIS A 348 4.31 -12.70 -6.55
N ILE A 349 2.99 -12.64 -6.31
CA ILE A 349 2.08 -11.69 -6.93
C ILE A 349 1.24 -11.07 -5.81
N ALA A 350 1.33 -9.74 -5.65
CA ALA A 350 0.63 -9.01 -4.61
C ALA A 350 -0.89 -9.03 -4.81
N GLU A 351 -1.63 -8.83 -3.71
CA GLU A 351 -3.06 -8.55 -3.75
C GLU A 351 -3.29 -7.27 -4.57
N GLY A 352 -4.14 -7.32 -5.60
CA GLY A 352 -4.34 -6.17 -6.50
C GLY A 352 -3.18 -5.85 -7.45
N ALA A 353 -2.21 -6.74 -7.71
CA ALA A 353 -1.13 -6.48 -8.67
C ALA A 353 -1.64 -6.15 -10.09
N PHE A 354 -2.76 -6.74 -10.52
CA PHE A 354 -3.40 -6.51 -11.82
C PHE A 354 -4.57 -5.50 -11.78
N LYS A 355 -4.81 -4.85 -10.64
CA LYS A 355 -5.85 -3.84 -10.42
C LYS A 355 -5.68 -2.68 -11.40
N GLY A 356 -6.71 -2.41 -12.20
CA GLY A 356 -6.68 -1.40 -13.27
C GLY A 356 -6.71 -1.98 -14.68
N LEU A 357 -6.27 -3.23 -14.88
CA LEU A 357 -6.24 -3.94 -16.17
C LEU A 357 -7.62 -4.45 -16.63
N LYS A 358 -8.64 -3.59 -16.55
CA LYS A 358 -10.07 -3.92 -16.77
C LYS A 358 -10.38 -4.52 -18.15
N ASN A 359 -9.52 -4.31 -19.14
CA ASN A 359 -9.66 -4.84 -20.49
C ASN A 359 -8.86 -6.11 -20.77
N LEU A 360 -8.09 -6.63 -19.81
CA LEU A 360 -7.22 -7.79 -20.06
C LEU A 360 -8.05 -9.01 -20.44
N ARG A 361 -7.67 -9.68 -21.53
CA ARG A 361 -8.31 -10.90 -22.04
C ARG A 361 -7.39 -12.12 -21.94
N VAL A 362 -6.09 -11.93 -22.16
CA VAL A 362 -5.07 -12.99 -22.08
C VAL A 362 -3.99 -12.60 -21.08
N LEU A 363 -3.80 -13.44 -20.07
CA LEU A 363 -2.71 -13.37 -19.11
C LEU A 363 -1.90 -14.67 -19.18
N ASP A 364 -0.62 -14.54 -19.52
CA ASP A 364 0.34 -15.63 -19.60
C ASP A 364 1.43 -15.48 -18.53
N LEU A 365 1.48 -16.47 -17.62
CA LEU A 365 2.41 -16.59 -16.50
C LEU A 365 3.14 -17.95 -16.54
N ASP A 366 3.19 -18.61 -17.70
CA ASP A 366 3.79 -19.95 -17.85
C ASP A 366 5.29 -19.97 -17.50
N HIS A 367 5.80 -21.08 -16.98
CA HIS A 367 7.20 -21.28 -16.60
C HIS A 367 7.74 -20.17 -15.69
N ASN A 368 7.09 -19.98 -14.54
CA ASN A 368 7.53 -19.12 -13.44
C ASN A 368 7.69 -19.95 -12.15
N ASP A 369 7.97 -19.29 -11.02
CA ASP A 369 8.14 -19.91 -9.71
C ASP A 369 6.89 -19.79 -8.81
N ILE A 370 5.71 -19.59 -9.41
CA ILE A 370 4.46 -19.33 -8.68
C ILE A 370 4.03 -20.58 -7.90
N SER A 371 3.75 -20.38 -6.61
CA SER A 371 3.25 -21.42 -5.69
C SER A 371 2.24 -20.83 -4.70
N GLY A 372 2.71 -20.11 -3.67
CA GLY A 372 1.90 -19.55 -2.59
C GLY A 372 0.72 -18.67 -3.06
N THR A 373 0.87 -17.98 -4.19
CA THR A 373 -0.19 -17.18 -4.83
C THR A 373 -1.48 -17.99 -5.09
N ILE A 374 -1.35 -19.29 -5.37
CA ILE A 374 -2.48 -20.19 -5.69
C ILE A 374 -2.83 -21.10 -4.50
N GLU A 375 -1.89 -21.28 -3.57
CA GLU A 375 -2.04 -22.13 -2.38
C GLU A 375 -2.63 -21.41 -1.15
N ASP A 376 -2.36 -20.11 -0.95
CA ASP A 376 -2.81 -19.34 0.21
C ASP A 376 -3.42 -17.97 -0.11
N THR A 377 -2.97 -17.34 -1.20
CA THR A 377 -3.22 -15.91 -1.40
C THR A 377 -4.60 -15.66 -1.99
N THR A 378 -5.25 -14.59 -1.51
CA THR A 378 -6.55 -14.15 -1.99
C THR A 378 -6.40 -12.82 -2.71
N GLY A 379 -7.05 -12.69 -3.87
CA GLY A 379 -7.20 -11.41 -4.55
C GLY A 379 -6.02 -10.93 -5.40
N ALA A 380 -5.01 -11.77 -5.63
CA ALA A 380 -3.93 -11.49 -6.60
C ALA A 380 -4.48 -11.15 -8.01
N PHE A 381 -5.58 -11.82 -8.42
CA PHE A 381 -6.28 -11.61 -9.69
C PHE A 381 -7.51 -10.68 -9.59
N THR A 382 -7.62 -9.81 -8.59
CA THR A 382 -8.74 -8.86 -8.52
C THR A 382 -8.67 -7.78 -9.61
N GLY A 383 -9.84 -7.41 -10.15
CA GLY A 383 -9.96 -6.43 -11.23
C GLY A 383 -9.69 -6.98 -12.64
N LEU A 384 -9.52 -8.31 -12.76
CA LEU A 384 -9.40 -9.04 -14.03
C LEU A 384 -10.74 -9.60 -14.53
N ASP A 385 -11.83 -8.91 -14.22
CA ASP A 385 -13.22 -9.32 -14.44
C ASP A 385 -13.53 -9.70 -15.91
N SER A 386 -12.78 -9.13 -16.87
CA SER A 386 -12.87 -9.37 -18.31
C SER A 386 -12.01 -10.53 -18.84
N LEU A 387 -11.17 -11.16 -18.00
CA LEU A 387 -10.16 -12.11 -18.45
C LEU A 387 -10.80 -13.39 -18.99
N SER A 388 -10.47 -13.76 -20.24
CA SER A 388 -10.98 -14.98 -20.87
C SER A 388 -9.98 -16.13 -20.80
N LYS A 389 -8.66 -15.85 -20.77
CA LYS A 389 -7.60 -16.87 -20.70
C LYS A 389 -6.51 -16.54 -19.67
N LEU A 390 -6.25 -17.51 -18.79
CA LEU A 390 -5.14 -17.53 -17.83
C LEU A 390 -4.33 -18.81 -18.02
N THR A 391 -3.02 -18.69 -18.18
CA THR A 391 -2.11 -19.84 -18.22
C THR A 391 -1.01 -19.69 -17.17
N LEU A 392 -0.82 -20.77 -16.39
CA LEU A 392 0.07 -20.93 -15.25
C LEU A 392 0.86 -22.26 -15.36
N PHE A 393 1.10 -22.72 -16.59
CA PHE A 393 1.77 -23.98 -16.90
C PHE A 393 3.21 -23.99 -16.38
N GLY A 394 3.76 -25.15 -16.01
CA GLY A 394 5.20 -25.27 -15.67
C GLY A 394 5.64 -24.51 -14.41
N ASN A 395 4.70 -24.19 -13.51
CA ASN A 395 4.94 -23.44 -12.28
C ASN A 395 5.23 -24.40 -11.10
N LYS A 396 5.14 -23.92 -9.84
CA LYS A 396 5.49 -24.68 -8.63
C LYS A 396 4.26 -24.94 -7.72
N ILE A 397 3.05 -24.90 -8.28
CA ILE A 397 1.79 -24.99 -7.54
C ILE A 397 1.58 -26.41 -7.00
N LYS A 398 1.54 -26.56 -5.67
CA LYS A 398 1.29 -27.86 -4.99
C LYS A 398 -0.16 -28.05 -4.56
N SER A 399 -0.94 -26.98 -4.44
CA SER A 399 -2.38 -27.08 -4.18
C SER A 399 -3.15 -25.83 -4.63
N VAL A 400 -4.47 -25.95 -4.76
CA VAL A 400 -5.34 -24.88 -5.26
C VAL A 400 -6.38 -24.51 -4.19
N ALA A 401 -6.34 -23.27 -3.71
CA ALA A 401 -7.23 -22.76 -2.68
C ALA A 401 -8.56 -22.24 -3.23
N LYS A 402 -9.64 -22.34 -2.43
CA LYS A 402 -11.02 -21.95 -2.77
C LYS A 402 -11.19 -20.48 -3.21
N ARG A 403 -10.22 -19.63 -2.86
CA ARG A 403 -10.25 -18.17 -3.12
C ARG A 403 -9.10 -17.66 -3.99
N ALA A 404 -8.21 -18.54 -4.48
CA ALA A 404 -7.06 -18.15 -5.31
C ALA A 404 -7.49 -17.31 -6.52
N PHE A 405 -8.52 -17.78 -7.23
CA PHE A 405 -9.03 -17.18 -8.47
C PHE A 405 -10.20 -16.20 -8.27
N SER A 406 -10.23 -15.47 -7.15
CA SER A 406 -11.25 -14.44 -6.93
C SER A 406 -10.99 -13.21 -7.82
N GLY A 407 -11.97 -12.81 -8.65
CA GLY A 407 -11.81 -11.80 -9.70
C GLY A 407 -11.77 -12.38 -11.11
N LEU A 408 -11.88 -13.71 -11.27
CA LEU A 408 -11.85 -14.43 -12.55
C LEU A 408 -13.20 -15.08 -12.90
N GLU A 409 -14.31 -14.45 -12.51
CA GLU A 409 -15.67 -14.90 -12.79
C GLU A 409 -15.98 -15.07 -14.30
N GLY A 410 -15.33 -14.28 -15.16
CA GLY A 410 -15.48 -14.32 -16.62
C GLY A 410 -14.69 -15.41 -17.36
N LEU A 411 -13.80 -16.13 -16.67
CA LEU A 411 -12.76 -16.97 -17.28
C LEU A 411 -13.31 -18.15 -18.10
N GLU A 412 -12.75 -18.35 -19.30
CA GLU A 412 -13.13 -19.43 -20.21
C GLU A 412 -12.03 -20.51 -20.35
N HIS A 413 -10.75 -20.11 -20.29
CA HIS A 413 -9.57 -20.97 -20.42
C HIS A 413 -8.67 -20.85 -19.20
N LEU A 414 -8.43 -21.97 -18.50
CA LEU A 414 -7.46 -22.08 -17.42
C LEU A 414 -6.48 -23.22 -17.69
N ASN A 415 -5.19 -22.94 -17.59
CA ASN A 415 -4.14 -23.95 -17.72
C ASN A 415 -3.26 -24.03 -16.46
N LEU A 416 -3.29 -25.19 -15.82
CA LEU A 416 -2.52 -25.58 -14.63
C LEU A 416 -1.65 -26.82 -14.91
N GLY A 417 -1.37 -27.14 -16.17
CA GLY A 417 -0.50 -28.26 -16.55
C GLY A 417 0.95 -28.08 -16.08
N GLU A 418 1.72 -29.17 -16.02
CA GLU A 418 3.11 -29.20 -15.53
C GLU A 418 3.27 -28.51 -14.16
N ASN A 419 2.33 -28.77 -13.26
CA ASN A 419 2.39 -28.39 -11.86
C ASN A 419 2.13 -29.64 -11.00
N ALA A 420 2.94 -29.86 -9.97
CA ALA A 420 2.82 -31.00 -9.07
C ALA A 420 1.66 -30.84 -8.06
N ILE A 421 0.44 -30.62 -8.58
CA ILE A 421 -0.77 -30.36 -7.80
C ILE A 421 -1.17 -31.62 -7.05
N ARG A 422 -1.24 -31.51 -5.72
CA ARG A 422 -1.55 -32.60 -4.80
C ARG A 422 -2.98 -32.55 -4.28
N SER A 423 -3.57 -31.36 -4.16
CA SER A 423 -4.92 -31.15 -3.60
C SER A 423 -5.60 -29.91 -4.20
N VAL A 424 -6.91 -29.99 -4.44
CA VAL A 424 -7.75 -28.88 -4.91
C VAL A 424 -8.93 -28.74 -3.94
N GLN A 425 -9.07 -27.59 -3.29
CA GLN A 425 -10.13 -27.37 -2.30
C GLN A 425 -11.53 -27.40 -2.94
N PHE A 426 -12.51 -27.90 -2.19
CA PHE A 426 -13.92 -27.91 -2.59
C PHE A 426 -14.42 -26.52 -3.04
N ASP A 427 -15.06 -26.47 -4.22
CA ASP A 427 -15.49 -25.26 -4.95
C ASP A 427 -14.37 -24.34 -5.51
N ALA A 428 -13.11 -24.77 -5.63
CA ALA A 428 -12.02 -23.87 -6.10
C ALA A 428 -12.29 -23.17 -7.45
N PHE A 429 -13.14 -23.75 -8.30
CA PHE A 429 -13.51 -23.20 -9.61
C PHE A 429 -14.95 -22.64 -9.66
N VAL A 430 -15.70 -22.60 -8.54
CA VAL A 430 -17.16 -22.30 -8.53
C VAL A 430 -17.53 -20.92 -9.08
N LYS A 431 -16.59 -19.97 -9.01
CA LYS A 431 -16.73 -18.62 -9.58
C LYS A 431 -16.69 -18.60 -11.11
N MET A 432 -15.94 -19.52 -11.73
CA MET A 432 -15.68 -19.57 -13.17
C MET A 432 -16.84 -20.23 -13.93
N LYS A 433 -18.02 -19.62 -13.89
CA LYS A 433 -19.23 -20.20 -14.52
C LYS A 433 -19.06 -20.43 -16.03
N ASN A 434 -18.23 -19.61 -16.67
CA ASN A 434 -17.94 -19.63 -18.10
C ASN A 434 -16.82 -20.60 -18.52
N LEU A 435 -16.19 -21.34 -17.60
CA LEU A 435 -15.01 -22.17 -17.90
C LEU A 435 -15.33 -23.29 -18.91
N LYS A 436 -14.63 -23.29 -20.04
CA LYS A 436 -14.75 -24.24 -21.17
C LYS A 436 -13.57 -25.21 -21.25
N GLU A 437 -12.38 -24.74 -20.89
CA GLU A 437 -11.13 -25.52 -20.94
C GLU A 437 -10.39 -25.40 -19.60
N LEU A 438 -10.03 -26.54 -19.03
CA LEU A 438 -9.29 -26.65 -17.77
C LEU A 438 -8.18 -27.70 -17.90
N HIS A 439 -6.97 -27.26 -18.22
CA HIS A 439 -5.83 -28.17 -18.33
C HIS A 439 -5.23 -28.44 -16.95
N ILE A 440 -5.09 -29.73 -16.60
CA ILE A 440 -4.38 -30.19 -15.42
C ILE A 440 -3.55 -31.42 -15.83
N SER A 441 -2.24 -31.39 -15.63
CA SER A 441 -1.37 -32.57 -15.69
C SER A 441 -0.59 -32.69 -14.38
N SER A 442 -0.90 -33.72 -13.59
CA SER A 442 -0.24 -34.03 -12.32
C SER A 442 -0.42 -35.51 -11.97
N ASP A 443 0.68 -36.15 -11.61
CA ASP A 443 0.75 -37.51 -11.05
C ASP A 443 0.70 -37.54 -9.51
N SER A 444 0.65 -36.36 -8.89
CA SER A 444 1.03 -36.12 -7.50
C SER A 444 -0.15 -36.02 -6.54
N PHE A 445 -1.37 -36.40 -6.97
CA PHE A 445 -2.60 -36.19 -6.21
C PHE A 445 -2.72 -37.04 -4.94
N LEU A 446 -3.22 -36.40 -3.88
CA LEU A 446 -3.83 -37.03 -2.71
C LEU A 446 -5.28 -37.39 -3.06
N CYS A 447 -5.55 -38.67 -3.30
CA CYS A 447 -6.90 -39.18 -3.58
C CYS A 447 -7.67 -39.46 -2.27
N ASP A 448 -7.72 -38.44 -1.42
CA ASP A 448 -8.44 -38.45 -0.15
C ASP A 448 -9.89 -37.91 -0.30
N CYS A 449 -10.63 -37.86 0.80
CA CYS A 449 -12.00 -37.33 0.81
C CYS A 449 -12.11 -35.84 0.39
N GLN A 450 -11.02 -35.07 0.42
CA GLN A 450 -11.00 -33.68 -0.07
C GLN A 450 -10.96 -33.61 -1.60
N LEU A 451 -10.45 -34.65 -2.28
CA LEU A 451 -10.45 -34.72 -3.75
C LEU A 451 -11.74 -35.33 -4.34
N LYS A 452 -12.53 -36.06 -3.54
CA LYS A 452 -13.75 -36.80 -3.93
C LYS A 452 -14.74 -36.06 -4.85
N TRP A 453 -14.84 -34.73 -4.71
CA TRP A 453 -15.76 -33.90 -5.49
C TRP A 453 -15.27 -33.60 -6.92
N LEU A 454 -13.95 -33.65 -7.16
CA LEU A 454 -13.34 -33.15 -8.39
C LEU A 454 -13.65 -34.02 -9.63
N PRO A 455 -13.54 -35.37 -9.60
CA PRO A 455 -13.89 -36.20 -10.75
C PRO A 455 -15.34 -36.02 -11.26
N PRO A 456 -16.40 -36.09 -10.42
CA PRO A 456 -17.77 -35.89 -10.91
C PRO A 456 -18.03 -34.45 -11.34
N TRP A 457 -17.40 -33.45 -10.70
CA TRP A 457 -17.50 -32.05 -11.13
C TRP A 457 -16.93 -31.85 -12.55
N LEU A 458 -15.73 -32.36 -12.82
CA LEU A 458 -15.08 -32.31 -14.14
C LEU A 458 -15.93 -32.97 -15.22
N LEU A 459 -16.47 -34.17 -14.95
CA LEU A 459 -17.35 -34.91 -15.86
C LEU A 459 -18.64 -34.14 -16.15
N SER A 460 -19.29 -33.57 -15.14
CA SER A 460 -20.52 -32.77 -15.30
C SER A 460 -20.32 -31.50 -16.15
N ARG A 461 -19.08 -31.02 -16.26
CA ARG A 461 -18.67 -29.84 -17.04
C ARG A 461 -18.00 -30.18 -18.38
N MET A 462 -17.89 -31.47 -18.73
CA MET A 462 -17.17 -31.98 -19.91
C MET A 462 -15.68 -31.60 -19.97
N LEU A 463 -15.04 -31.31 -18.83
CA LEU A 463 -13.65 -30.83 -18.74
C LEU A 463 -12.60 -31.96 -18.72
N GLN A 464 -13.02 -33.22 -18.55
CA GLN A 464 -12.12 -34.36 -18.35
C GLN A 464 -11.12 -34.59 -19.51
N THR A 465 -11.43 -34.15 -20.73
CA THR A 465 -10.55 -34.31 -21.90
C THR A 465 -9.23 -33.53 -21.81
N PHE A 466 -9.16 -32.54 -20.90
CA PHE A 466 -7.97 -31.71 -20.66
C PHE A 466 -7.23 -32.08 -19.36
N VAL A 467 -7.70 -33.11 -18.64
CA VAL A 467 -7.20 -33.47 -17.31
C VAL A 467 -6.54 -34.85 -17.33
N THR A 468 -5.22 -34.86 -17.16
CA THR A 468 -4.42 -36.07 -16.87
C THR A 468 -4.03 -36.03 -15.39
N ALA A 469 -4.81 -36.72 -14.56
CA ALA A 469 -4.65 -36.70 -13.11
C ALA A 469 -4.61 -38.14 -12.57
N THR A 470 -3.50 -38.52 -11.93
CA THR A 470 -3.35 -39.81 -11.25
C THR A 470 -3.01 -39.62 -9.78
N CYS A 471 -3.40 -40.60 -8.96
CA CYS A 471 -3.14 -40.61 -7.52
C CYS A 471 -1.66 -40.97 -7.24
N ALA A 472 -0.99 -40.19 -6.39
CA ALA A 472 0.25 -40.60 -5.75
C ALA A 472 -0.01 -41.34 -4.43
N HIS A 473 -1.11 -41.00 -3.75
CA HIS A 473 -1.47 -41.49 -2.42
C HIS A 473 -3.00 -41.57 -2.25
N PRO A 474 -3.57 -42.47 -1.43
CA PRO A 474 -2.92 -43.58 -0.71
C PRO A 474 -2.23 -44.58 -1.63
N GLU A 475 -1.23 -45.31 -1.12
CA GLU A 475 -0.47 -46.32 -1.87
C GLU A 475 -1.38 -47.37 -2.54
N SER A 476 -2.56 -47.65 -1.97
CA SER A 476 -3.60 -48.53 -2.54
C SER A 476 -4.25 -48.02 -3.83
N LEU A 477 -4.23 -46.70 -4.07
CA LEU A 477 -4.77 -46.04 -5.27
C LEU A 477 -3.67 -45.55 -6.23
N LYS A 478 -2.39 -45.74 -5.88
CA LYS A 478 -1.24 -45.16 -6.56
C LYS A 478 -1.15 -45.55 -8.04
N GLY A 479 -0.92 -44.55 -8.89
CA GLY A 479 -0.87 -44.69 -10.34
C GLY A 479 -2.25 -44.81 -11.02
N GLN A 480 -3.36 -44.97 -10.28
CA GLN A 480 -4.70 -44.98 -10.85
C GLN A 480 -5.13 -43.56 -11.26
N SER A 481 -5.96 -43.46 -12.30
CA SER A 481 -6.59 -42.19 -12.69
C SER A 481 -7.66 -41.78 -11.70
N ILE A 482 -7.78 -40.47 -11.40
CA ILE A 482 -8.85 -39.98 -10.50
C ILE A 482 -10.26 -40.28 -11.03
N PHE A 483 -10.40 -40.58 -12.32
CA PHE A 483 -11.65 -40.97 -12.96
C PHE A 483 -11.95 -42.48 -12.88
N SER A 484 -10.97 -43.31 -12.50
CA SER A 484 -11.15 -44.75 -12.29
C SER A 484 -11.34 -45.15 -10.81
N VAL A 485 -11.07 -44.24 -9.87
CA VAL A 485 -11.23 -44.48 -8.43
C VAL A 485 -12.73 -44.40 -8.05
N PRO A 486 -13.31 -45.39 -7.35
CA PRO A 486 -14.69 -45.33 -6.87
C PRO A 486 -14.90 -44.19 -5.86
N PRO A 487 -16.05 -43.49 -5.86
CA PRO A 487 -16.34 -42.39 -4.92
C PRO A 487 -16.15 -42.78 -3.44
N GLU A 488 -16.38 -44.05 -3.10
CA GLU A 488 -16.27 -44.61 -1.75
C GLU A 488 -14.82 -44.79 -1.30
N SER A 489 -13.86 -44.88 -2.23
CA SER A 489 -12.43 -45.07 -1.93
C SER A 489 -11.71 -43.76 -1.55
N PHE A 490 -12.33 -42.60 -1.82
CA PHE A 490 -11.83 -41.29 -1.39
C PHE A 490 -12.18 -41.04 0.11
N VAL A 491 -11.33 -41.57 1.00
CA VAL A 491 -11.44 -41.46 2.47
C VAL A 491 -10.39 -40.50 3.06
N CYS A 492 -10.52 -40.11 4.33
CA CYS A 492 -9.58 -39.22 5.02
C CYS A 492 -9.05 -39.84 6.33
N ASP A 493 -8.95 -41.17 6.36
CA ASP A 493 -8.52 -41.91 7.55
C ASP A 493 -7.00 -41.74 7.83
N ASP A 494 -6.25 -41.32 6.81
CA ASP A 494 -4.84 -40.94 6.85
C ASP A 494 -4.69 -39.45 6.46
N LEU A 495 -3.84 -38.71 7.17
CA LEU A 495 -3.63 -37.26 7.04
C LEU A 495 -2.15 -36.92 6.76
N PRO A 496 -1.61 -37.33 5.60
CA PRO A 496 -0.19 -37.25 5.27
C PRO A 496 0.28 -35.83 4.92
N LYS A 497 -0.65 -34.90 4.67
CA LYS A 497 -0.39 -33.46 4.51
C LYS A 497 -0.49 -32.77 5.87
N PRO A 498 0.41 -31.83 6.25
CA PRO A 498 0.39 -31.25 7.59
C PRO A 498 -0.89 -30.45 7.86
N GLN A 499 -1.40 -30.52 9.08
CA GLN A 499 -2.55 -29.75 9.55
C GLN A 499 -2.14 -28.85 10.71
N ILE A 500 -2.41 -27.54 10.63
CA ILE A 500 -2.13 -26.59 11.71
C ILE A 500 -3.05 -26.89 12.91
N ILE A 501 -2.45 -27.25 14.04
CA ILE A 501 -3.11 -27.40 15.34
C ILE A 501 -3.12 -26.04 16.06
N THR A 502 -1.95 -25.42 16.21
CA THR A 502 -1.79 -24.16 16.94
C THR A 502 -1.61 -23.01 15.96
N GLN A 503 -2.51 -22.03 16.02
CA GLN A 503 -2.49 -20.82 15.20
C GLN A 503 -1.67 -19.72 15.88
N PRO A 504 -0.96 -18.84 15.13
CA PRO A 504 -0.33 -17.67 15.71
C PRO A 504 -1.37 -16.62 16.12
N GLU A 505 -1.17 -15.99 17.27
CA GLU A 505 -2.09 -15.00 17.83
C GLU A 505 -1.81 -13.57 17.35
N THR A 506 -2.86 -12.81 17.03
CA THR A 506 -2.73 -11.37 16.71
C THR A 506 -2.27 -10.61 17.94
N THR A 507 -1.15 -9.91 17.82
CA THR A 507 -0.38 -9.37 18.94
C THR A 507 -0.24 -7.85 18.86
N ILE A 508 -0.35 -7.18 20.00
CA ILE A 508 0.03 -5.77 20.18
C ILE A 508 1.34 -5.75 20.95
N ALA A 509 2.34 -5.06 20.41
CA ALA A 509 3.68 -4.96 20.96
C ALA A 509 4.03 -3.51 21.32
N VAL A 510 4.89 -3.33 22.32
CA VAL A 510 5.49 -2.02 22.61
C VAL A 510 6.86 -1.94 21.93
N VAL A 511 7.19 -0.79 21.31
CA VAL A 511 8.50 -0.54 20.71
C VAL A 511 9.65 -0.95 21.65
N GLY A 512 10.62 -1.68 21.12
CA GLY A 512 11.81 -2.15 21.84
C GLY A 512 11.61 -3.41 22.69
N LYS A 513 10.39 -3.97 22.78
CA LYS A 513 10.14 -5.29 23.39
C LYS A 513 10.44 -6.44 22.41
N ASP A 514 10.69 -7.62 22.97
CA ASP A 514 10.80 -8.87 22.20
C ASP A 514 9.43 -9.56 22.14
N ILE A 515 9.09 -10.11 20.97
CA ILE A 515 7.81 -10.78 20.68
C ILE A 515 8.10 -12.15 20.06
N ARG A 516 7.18 -13.10 20.24
CA ARG A 516 7.21 -14.40 19.56
C ARG A 516 5.86 -14.75 18.96
N PHE A 517 5.86 -15.34 17.76
CA PHE A 517 4.69 -15.99 17.17
C PHE A 517 4.92 -17.49 17.14
N THR A 518 4.03 -18.26 17.77
CA THR A 518 4.07 -19.73 17.80
C THR A 518 3.08 -20.30 16.78
N CYS A 519 3.45 -21.38 16.08
CA CYS A 519 2.55 -22.16 15.26
C CYS A 519 2.94 -23.64 15.30
N SER A 520 1.96 -24.55 15.36
CA SER A 520 2.22 -26.00 15.46
C SER A 520 1.34 -26.76 14.48
N ALA A 521 1.87 -27.85 13.93
CA ALA A 521 1.15 -28.73 13.01
C ALA A 521 1.48 -30.21 13.23
N ALA A 522 0.55 -31.09 12.85
CA ALA A 522 0.78 -32.53 12.85
C ALA A 522 0.53 -33.17 11.49
N SER A 523 1.09 -34.36 11.29
CA SER A 523 0.81 -35.26 10.17
C SER A 523 1.00 -36.71 10.60
N SER A 524 0.25 -37.63 10.00
CA SER A 524 0.50 -39.08 10.05
C SER A 524 1.71 -39.52 9.21
N SER A 525 2.23 -38.65 8.33
CA SER A 525 3.43 -38.96 7.57
C SER A 525 4.69 -38.71 8.39
N SER A 526 5.59 -39.70 8.41
CA SER A 526 6.97 -39.58 8.87
C SER A 526 7.86 -38.68 7.98
N SER A 527 7.32 -38.12 6.90
CA SER A 527 8.03 -37.14 6.05
C SER A 527 8.50 -35.93 6.85
N PRO A 528 9.77 -35.50 6.73
CA PRO A 528 10.26 -34.33 7.43
C PRO A 528 9.48 -33.07 7.05
N MET A 529 9.14 -32.26 8.05
CA MET A 529 8.51 -30.96 7.84
C MET A 529 9.57 -29.86 7.68
N THR A 530 9.25 -28.89 6.85
CA THR A 530 10.02 -27.66 6.63
C THR A 530 9.15 -26.46 6.99
N PHE A 531 9.77 -25.42 7.56
CA PHE A 531 9.10 -24.29 8.18
C PHE A 531 9.54 -23.00 7.50
N ALA A 532 8.59 -22.13 7.20
CA ALA A 532 8.85 -20.78 6.73
C ALA A 532 7.83 -19.82 7.32
N TRP A 533 8.27 -18.63 7.71
CA TRP A 533 7.38 -17.56 8.13
C TRP A 533 7.27 -16.52 7.02
N LYS A 534 6.04 -16.05 6.79
CA LYS A 534 5.73 -14.93 5.91
C LYS A 534 5.41 -13.68 6.72
N LYS A 535 5.77 -12.52 6.19
CA LYS A 535 5.26 -11.19 6.59
C LYS A 535 4.59 -10.57 5.37
N ASP A 536 3.34 -10.16 5.50
CA ASP A 536 2.54 -9.51 4.45
C ASP A 536 2.55 -10.25 3.10
N ASN A 537 2.46 -11.58 3.18
CA ASN A 537 2.50 -12.56 2.07
C ASN A 537 3.91 -12.90 1.53
N GLU A 538 4.96 -12.16 1.89
CA GLU A 538 6.35 -12.40 1.47
C GLU A 538 7.11 -13.30 2.47
N VAL A 539 7.99 -14.18 1.99
CA VAL A 539 8.73 -15.13 2.86
C VAL A 539 9.95 -14.45 3.51
N LEU A 540 10.07 -14.61 4.83
CA LEU A 540 11.20 -14.11 5.63
C LEU A 540 12.43 -15.02 5.45
N ALA A 541 13.29 -14.69 4.50
CA ALA A 541 14.46 -15.51 4.13
C ALA A 541 15.43 -15.79 5.30
N ASN A 542 15.57 -14.84 6.23
CA ASN A 542 16.48 -14.92 7.39
C ASN A 542 15.68 -14.77 8.71
N ALA A 543 14.63 -15.58 8.89
CA ALA A 543 13.85 -15.59 10.13
C ALA A 543 14.65 -16.15 11.31
N ASP A 544 14.69 -15.41 12.43
CA ASP A 544 15.14 -15.91 13.74
C ASP A 544 14.04 -16.82 14.29
N MET A 545 14.18 -18.15 14.12
CA MET A 545 13.14 -19.11 14.47
C MET A 545 13.66 -20.40 15.12
N GLU A 546 12.94 -20.85 16.15
CA GLU A 546 13.17 -22.12 16.83
C GLU A 546 12.14 -23.16 16.34
N ASN A 547 12.58 -24.39 16.08
CA ASN A 547 11.72 -25.46 15.57
C ASN A 547 11.87 -26.73 16.43
N PHE A 548 10.76 -27.24 16.95
CA PHE A 548 10.69 -28.37 17.88
C PHE A 548 9.87 -29.51 17.26
N ALA A 549 10.33 -30.75 17.45
CA ALA A 549 9.57 -31.95 17.12
C ALA A 549 8.97 -32.55 18.42
N HIS A 550 7.69 -32.88 18.39
CA HIS A 550 6.96 -33.55 19.47
C HIS A 550 6.35 -34.84 18.92
N VAL A 551 6.81 -35.99 19.44
CA VAL A 551 6.24 -37.29 19.07
C VAL A 551 5.13 -37.65 20.05
N ARG A 552 3.90 -37.86 19.56
CA ARG A 552 2.83 -38.46 20.39
C ARG A 552 3.04 -39.96 20.51
N ALA A 553 3.95 -40.33 21.40
CA ALA A 553 4.25 -41.72 21.74
C ALA A 553 3.11 -42.34 22.56
N GLN A 554 2.12 -42.90 21.87
CA GLN A 554 1.30 -44.01 22.39
C GLN A 554 1.17 -45.14 21.36
N ASP A 555 0.86 -44.84 20.09
CA ASP A 555 0.83 -45.83 18.99
C ASP A 555 1.73 -45.48 17.78
N GLY A 556 2.42 -44.33 17.81
CA GLY A 556 3.64 -44.10 17.01
C GLY A 556 3.51 -43.40 15.65
N GLU A 557 2.31 -43.15 15.12
CA GLU A 557 2.17 -42.68 13.72
C GLU A 557 2.06 -41.15 13.52
N VAL A 558 1.78 -40.35 14.55
CA VAL A 558 1.58 -38.89 14.37
C VAL A 558 2.78 -38.06 14.83
N MET A 559 3.40 -37.38 13.87
CA MET A 559 4.48 -36.41 14.09
C MET A 559 3.91 -35.00 14.23
N GLU A 560 4.07 -34.40 15.41
CA GLU A 560 3.71 -33.00 15.70
C GLU A 560 4.99 -32.14 15.71
N TYR A 561 4.92 -30.93 15.17
CA TYR A 561 6.03 -29.97 15.14
C TYR A 561 5.54 -28.57 15.52
N THR A 562 6.35 -27.83 16.26
CA THR A 562 6.13 -26.44 16.66
C THR A 562 7.24 -25.56 16.11
N THR A 563 6.88 -24.46 15.45
CA THR A 563 7.81 -23.39 15.05
C THR A 563 7.47 -22.10 15.80
N ILE A 564 8.52 -21.40 16.25
CA ILE A 564 8.41 -20.12 16.95
C ILE A 564 9.24 -19.10 16.19
N LEU A 565 8.62 -18.04 15.68
CA LEU A 565 9.30 -16.87 15.11
C LEU A 565 9.59 -15.86 16.22
N HIS A 566 10.85 -15.44 16.35
CA HIS A 566 11.31 -14.46 17.33
C HIS A 566 11.51 -13.10 16.65
N LEU A 567 10.91 -12.05 17.21
CA LEU A 567 11.07 -10.67 16.77
C LEU A 567 11.67 -9.87 17.93
N ARG A 568 12.99 -9.72 17.92
CA ARG A 568 13.73 -8.99 18.96
C ARG A 568 13.64 -7.48 18.73
N ARG A 569 13.57 -6.69 19.81
CA ARG A 569 13.53 -5.22 19.84
C ARG A 569 12.61 -4.63 18.76
N VAL A 570 11.32 -4.95 18.84
CA VAL A 570 10.32 -4.64 17.83
C VAL A 570 10.27 -3.15 17.48
N THR A 571 10.23 -2.85 16.18
CA THR A 571 10.07 -1.49 15.63
C THR A 571 8.86 -1.43 14.70
N PHE A 572 8.45 -0.24 14.28
CA PHE A 572 7.37 -0.06 13.28
C PHE A 572 7.63 -0.82 11.96
N GLY A 573 8.88 -1.04 11.57
CA GLY A 573 9.22 -1.86 10.38
C GLY A 573 8.80 -3.33 10.49
N HIS A 574 8.48 -3.81 11.69
CA HIS A 574 7.94 -5.15 11.92
C HIS A 574 6.39 -5.18 11.87
N GLU A 575 5.67 -4.05 11.82
CA GLU A 575 4.21 -4.08 11.67
C GLU A 575 3.80 -4.78 10.38
N GLY A 576 2.78 -5.64 10.45
CA GLY A 576 2.38 -6.48 9.33
C GLY A 576 1.54 -7.69 9.71
N ARG A 577 1.22 -8.50 8.71
CA ARG A 577 0.48 -9.76 8.82
C ARG A 577 1.43 -10.95 8.73
N TYR A 578 1.70 -11.59 9.85
CA TYR A 578 2.56 -12.77 9.96
C TYR A 578 1.78 -14.06 9.70
N GLN A 579 2.38 -15.00 8.99
CA GLN A 579 1.77 -16.30 8.68
C GLN A 579 2.82 -17.40 8.70
N CYS A 580 2.53 -18.52 9.34
CA CYS A 580 3.36 -19.71 9.28
C CYS A 580 3.00 -20.57 8.07
N VAL A 581 4.01 -21.12 7.42
CA VAL A 581 3.92 -22.10 6.34
C VAL A 581 4.68 -23.35 6.76
N ILE A 582 4.00 -24.50 6.76
CA ILE A 582 4.59 -25.79 7.13
C ILE A 582 4.40 -26.76 5.97
N THR A 583 5.50 -27.33 5.46
CA THR A 583 5.52 -28.11 4.22
C THR A 583 6.25 -29.43 4.42
N ASN A 584 5.61 -30.54 4.06
CA ASN A 584 6.28 -31.85 3.89
C ASN A 584 6.17 -32.30 2.42
N HIS A 585 6.52 -33.56 2.11
CA HIS A 585 6.41 -34.09 0.74
C HIS A 585 4.99 -33.97 0.16
N PHE A 586 3.95 -34.22 0.95
CA PHE A 586 2.54 -34.26 0.53
C PHE A 586 1.89 -32.87 0.40
N GLY A 587 2.57 -31.80 0.83
CA GLY A 587 2.23 -30.43 0.47
C GLY A 587 2.46 -29.41 1.56
N SER A 588 2.14 -28.16 1.23
CA SER A 588 2.19 -27.00 2.12
C SER A 588 0.86 -26.81 2.85
N THR A 589 0.92 -26.38 4.10
CA THR A 589 -0.22 -25.91 4.91
C THR A 589 0.09 -24.54 5.49
N TYR A 590 -0.94 -23.75 5.78
CA TYR A 590 -0.82 -22.32 6.04
C TYR A 590 -1.65 -21.94 7.27
N SER A 591 -1.05 -21.18 8.19
CA SER A 591 -1.79 -20.65 9.34
C SER A 591 -2.75 -19.52 8.93
N HIS A 592 -3.58 -19.08 9.88
CA HIS A 592 -4.21 -17.77 9.79
C HIS A 592 -3.16 -16.65 9.86
N LYS A 593 -3.51 -15.47 9.33
CA LYS A 593 -2.62 -14.30 9.27
C LYS A 593 -2.74 -13.49 10.57
N ALA A 594 -1.79 -13.66 11.48
CA ALA A 594 -1.69 -12.94 12.74
C ALA A 594 -1.18 -11.51 12.50
N ARG A 595 -1.87 -10.48 12.99
CA ARG A 595 -1.43 -9.10 12.81
C ARG A 595 -0.51 -8.69 13.96
N LEU A 596 0.63 -8.07 13.65
CA LEU A 596 1.43 -7.32 14.63
C LEU A 596 1.04 -5.85 14.56
N THR A 597 0.72 -5.24 15.70
CA THR A 597 0.59 -3.79 15.86
C THR A 597 1.68 -3.29 16.80
N VAL A 598 2.31 -2.17 16.48
CA VAL A 598 3.42 -1.61 17.26
C VAL A 598 3.02 -0.27 17.85
N ASN A 599 2.93 -0.27 19.18
CA ASN A 599 2.52 0.86 19.98
C ASN A 599 3.72 1.46 20.73
N VAL A 600 3.59 2.74 21.09
CA VAL A 600 4.55 3.46 21.94
C VAL A 600 3.84 3.79 23.24
N LEU A 601 4.43 3.39 24.36
CA LEU A 601 3.95 3.73 25.70
C LEU A 601 3.78 5.26 25.84
N PRO A 602 2.78 5.75 26.61
CA PRO A 602 2.67 7.16 26.87
C PRO A 602 3.94 7.71 27.53
N SER A 603 4.28 8.96 27.24
CA SER A 603 5.36 9.71 27.88
C SER A 603 4.96 11.17 28.05
N PHE A 604 5.08 11.70 29.27
CA PHE A 604 4.67 13.07 29.58
C PHE A 604 5.56 14.10 28.88
N THR A 605 4.95 14.99 28.10
CA THR A 605 5.56 16.22 27.60
C THR A 605 5.31 17.40 28.55
N LYS A 606 4.25 17.33 29.36
CA LYS A 606 3.99 18.21 30.51
C LYS A 606 3.45 17.39 31.67
N MET A 607 3.87 17.71 32.89
CA MET A 607 3.35 17.12 34.13
C MET A 607 2.74 18.22 35.00
N PRO A 608 1.74 17.89 35.84
CA PRO A 608 1.24 18.83 36.83
C PRO A 608 2.27 19.04 37.94
N HIS A 609 2.22 20.19 38.59
CA HIS A 609 3.12 20.59 39.68
C HIS A 609 2.30 21.16 40.84
N ASP A 610 2.80 21.05 42.07
CA ASP A 610 2.15 21.61 43.26
C ASP A 610 1.89 23.12 43.09
N ILE A 611 0.68 23.58 43.40
CA ILE A 611 0.28 24.98 43.30
C ILE A 611 -0.44 25.44 44.56
N ALA A 612 -0.08 26.64 45.04
CA ALA A 612 -0.74 27.31 46.15
C ALA A 612 -1.41 28.59 45.63
N ILE A 613 -2.73 28.68 45.74
CA ILE A 613 -3.52 29.73 45.08
C ILE A 613 -4.62 30.30 46.00
N ARG A 614 -4.98 31.58 45.84
CA ARG A 614 -6.01 32.21 46.67
C ARG A 614 -7.42 31.75 46.26
N THR A 615 -8.32 31.58 47.22
CA THR A 615 -9.76 31.36 46.99
C THR A 615 -10.35 32.41 46.03
N GLY A 616 -11.34 32.01 45.21
CA GLY A 616 -11.99 32.84 44.19
C GLY A 616 -11.16 33.10 42.91
N THR A 617 -9.95 32.53 42.80
CA THR A 617 -9.12 32.64 41.59
C THR A 617 -9.25 31.39 40.69
N MET A 618 -8.45 31.29 39.62
CA MET A 618 -8.45 30.15 38.69
C MET A 618 -7.19 29.30 38.88
N ALA A 619 -7.34 28.05 39.29
CA ALA A 619 -6.24 27.08 39.26
C ALA A 619 -6.06 26.50 37.86
N ARG A 620 -4.80 26.29 37.45
CA ARG A 620 -4.40 25.67 36.18
C ARG A 620 -3.41 24.54 36.47
N LEU A 621 -3.72 23.34 36.03
CA LEU A 621 -2.83 22.18 36.06
C LEU A 621 -2.62 21.70 34.62
N GLU A 622 -1.38 21.60 34.16
CA GLU A 622 -1.06 21.12 32.81
C GLU A 622 -0.70 19.63 32.85
N CYS A 623 -1.19 18.84 31.91
CA CYS A 623 -0.77 17.44 31.77
C CYS A 623 -0.93 16.95 30.34
N ALA A 624 0.20 16.87 29.64
CA ALA A 624 0.30 16.53 28.23
C ALA A 624 1.14 15.27 28.07
N ALA A 625 0.74 14.37 27.18
CA ALA A 625 1.48 13.15 26.91
C ALA A 625 1.48 12.77 25.43
N THR A 626 2.60 12.22 24.97
CA THR A 626 2.75 11.65 23.62
C THR A 626 2.83 10.14 23.69
N GLY A 627 2.44 9.45 22.61
CA GLY A 627 2.44 7.99 22.51
C GLY A 627 1.81 7.55 21.19
N HIS A 628 1.81 6.24 20.91
CA HIS A 628 1.15 5.67 19.73
C HIS A 628 0.31 4.45 20.13
N PRO A 629 -1.03 4.45 19.91
CA PRO A 629 -1.86 5.61 19.55
C PRO A 629 -1.77 6.76 20.55
N ASN A 630 -2.26 7.96 20.18
CA ASN A 630 -2.27 9.12 21.07
C ASN A 630 -2.95 8.77 22.41
N PRO A 631 -2.36 9.12 23.56
CA PRO A 631 -2.94 8.80 24.86
C PRO A 631 -4.17 9.67 25.17
N GLN A 632 -5.12 9.09 25.89
CA GLN A 632 -6.22 9.82 26.52
C GLN A 632 -5.77 10.29 27.90
N ILE A 633 -6.06 11.55 28.23
CA ILE A 633 -5.78 12.16 29.53
C ILE A 633 -7.02 12.05 30.42
N ALA A 634 -6.85 11.53 31.64
CA ALA A 634 -7.87 11.44 32.67
C ALA A 634 -7.36 12.03 33.99
N TRP A 635 -8.24 12.64 34.77
CA TRP A 635 -7.91 13.26 36.06
C TRP A 635 -8.67 12.60 37.22
N GLN A 636 -8.05 12.56 38.39
CA GLN A 636 -8.62 12.13 39.67
C GLN A 636 -8.26 13.14 40.77
N LYS A 637 -9.09 13.24 41.82
CA LYS A 637 -8.81 14.00 43.05
C LYS A 637 -8.83 13.04 44.24
N ASP A 638 -7.78 13.05 45.05
CA ASP A 638 -7.61 12.25 46.26
C ASP A 638 -7.86 10.73 46.04
N GLY A 639 -7.52 10.22 44.84
CA GLY A 639 -7.73 8.84 44.43
C GLY A 639 -9.14 8.50 43.92
N GLY A 640 -10.06 9.48 43.87
CA GLY A 640 -11.42 9.35 43.36
C GLY A 640 -11.72 10.21 42.14
N THR A 641 -12.93 10.06 41.60
CA THR A 641 -13.47 10.86 40.48
C THR A 641 -14.60 11.81 40.89
N ASP A 642 -14.88 11.97 42.19
CA ASP A 642 -15.77 13.05 42.66
C ASP A 642 -14.96 14.34 42.81
N PHE A 643 -15.33 15.35 42.04
CA PHE A 643 -14.74 16.68 42.10
C PHE A 643 -15.85 17.66 42.53
N PRO A 644 -15.71 18.37 43.67
CA PRO A 644 -16.61 19.45 44.05
C PRO A 644 -16.77 20.49 42.92
N ALA A 645 -15.65 20.90 42.31
CA ALA A 645 -15.64 21.74 41.11
C ALA A 645 -16.41 21.18 39.90
N ALA A 646 -16.47 19.85 39.67
CA ALA A 646 -17.27 19.28 38.57
C ALA A 646 -18.77 19.38 38.85
N ARG A 647 -19.17 19.05 40.08
CA ARG A 647 -20.58 19.13 40.54
C ARG A 647 -21.10 20.57 40.45
N GLU A 648 -20.24 21.54 40.72
CA GLU A 648 -20.53 22.98 40.59
C GLU A 648 -20.26 23.56 39.19
N ARG A 649 -19.84 22.73 38.21
CA ARG A 649 -19.49 23.13 36.83
C ARG A 649 -18.37 24.18 36.68
N ARG A 650 -17.52 24.30 37.71
CA ARG A 650 -16.31 25.14 37.74
C ARG A 650 -15.08 24.49 37.09
N MET A 651 -15.18 23.20 36.78
CA MET A 651 -14.12 22.36 36.20
C MET A 651 -14.16 22.39 34.67
N HIS A 652 -13.01 22.69 34.04
CA HIS A 652 -12.87 22.74 32.58
C HIS A 652 -11.63 21.97 32.11
N VAL A 653 -11.77 21.23 31.01
CA VAL A 653 -10.66 20.56 30.29
C VAL A 653 -10.61 21.18 28.90
N MET A 654 -9.42 21.60 28.45
CA MET A 654 -9.19 22.02 27.06
C MET A 654 -8.49 20.89 26.30
N PRO A 655 -9.19 20.18 25.38
CA PRO A 655 -8.63 19.00 24.72
C PRO A 655 -7.44 19.29 23.81
N ASP A 656 -7.36 20.50 23.24
CA ASP A 656 -6.33 20.88 22.27
C ASP A 656 -5.03 21.40 22.92
N ASP A 657 -5.09 21.80 24.20
CA ASP A 657 -3.99 22.43 24.96
C ASP A 657 -3.35 21.51 26.02
N ASP A 658 -3.98 20.35 26.31
CA ASP A 658 -3.64 19.43 27.41
C ASP A 658 -3.65 20.10 28.80
N VAL A 659 -4.68 20.91 29.07
CA VAL A 659 -4.80 21.70 30.33
C VAL A 659 -6.13 21.47 31.05
N PHE A 660 -6.00 21.35 32.36
CA PHE A 660 -7.07 21.29 33.34
C PHE A 660 -7.19 22.61 34.12
N PHE A 661 -8.42 23.09 34.31
CA PHE A 661 -8.70 24.31 35.06
C PHE A 661 -9.82 24.11 36.09
N ILE A 662 -9.70 24.83 37.20
CA ILE A 662 -10.80 25.07 38.15
C ILE A 662 -10.97 26.59 38.26
N THR A 663 -12.14 27.09 37.88
CA THR A 663 -12.56 28.48 38.11
C THR A 663 -13.10 28.65 39.54
N ASP A 664 -13.05 29.87 40.09
CA ASP A 664 -13.62 30.19 41.40
C ASP A 664 -13.23 29.13 42.47
N VAL A 665 -11.91 28.96 42.67
CA VAL A 665 -11.36 27.90 43.54
C VAL A 665 -11.82 28.08 44.98
N LYS A 666 -12.33 27.02 45.60
CA LYS A 666 -12.84 26.96 46.98
C LYS A 666 -11.97 26.07 47.85
N ILE A 667 -12.08 26.21 49.18
CA ILE A 667 -11.32 25.37 50.14
C ILE A 667 -11.55 23.87 49.89
N ASP A 668 -12.76 23.44 49.53
CA ASP A 668 -13.10 22.03 49.25
C ASP A 668 -12.42 21.47 47.98
N ASP A 669 -11.88 22.32 47.10
CA ASP A 669 -11.06 21.90 45.96
C ASP A 669 -9.63 21.53 46.39
N MET A 670 -9.20 21.84 47.61
CA MET A 670 -7.88 21.45 48.14
C MET A 670 -7.72 19.92 48.13
N GLY A 671 -6.59 19.41 47.62
CA GLY A 671 -6.32 17.97 47.55
C GLY A 671 -5.20 17.61 46.56
N VAL A 672 -4.96 16.31 46.40
CA VAL A 672 -3.99 15.75 45.45
C VAL A 672 -4.69 15.39 44.15
N TYR A 673 -4.33 16.08 43.08
CA TYR A 673 -4.80 15.84 41.73
C TYR A 673 -3.84 14.89 41.01
N SER A 674 -4.35 13.75 40.55
CA SER A 674 -3.60 12.80 39.73
C SER A 674 -4.04 12.92 38.28
N CYS A 675 -3.10 13.17 37.38
CA CYS A 675 -3.27 13.01 35.95
C CYS A 675 -2.79 11.62 35.54
N THR A 676 -3.58 10.91 34.73
CA THR A 676 -3.21 9.64 34.10
C THR A 676 -3.34 9.75 32.58
N ALA A 677 -2.27 9.41 31.86
CA ALA A 677 -2.24 9.32 30.41
C ALA A 677 -2.22 7.85 29.98
N GLN A 678 -3.18 7.42 29.16
CA GLN A 678 -3.38 6.00 28.81
C GLN A 678 -3.59 5.77 27.31
N ASN A 679 -2.94 4.74 26.75
CA ASN A 679 -3.23 4.20 25.42
C ASN A 679 -3.18 2.66 25.41
N LEU A 680 -3.24 2.05 24.22
CA LEU A 680 -3.20 0.60 24.04
C LEU A 680 -1.82 -0.06 24.33
N ALA A 681 -0.78 0.69 24.70
CA ALA A 681 0.48 0.15 25.22
C ALA A 681 0.54 0.14 26.75
N GLY A 682 -0.29 0.93 27.44
CA GLY A 682 -0.29 1.08 28.89
C GLY A 682 -0.68 2.47 29.36
N SER A 683 -0.40 2.78 30.62
CA SER A 683 -0.64 4.08 31.23
C SER A 683 0.56 4.58 32.04
N ILE A 684 0.62 5.89 32.24
CA ILE A 684 1.51 6.59 33.18
C ILE A 684 0.68 7.58 34.01
N SER A 685 1.10 7.89 35.22
CA SER A 685 0.40 8.83 36.10
C SER A 685 1.39 9.80 36.79
N ALA A 686 0.95 11.04 37.03
CA ALA A 686 1.69 12.08 37.73
C ALA A 686 0.74 12.86 38.65
N ASN A 687 1.24 13.27 39.82
CA ASN A 687 0.43 13.88 40.89
C ASN A 687 0.88 15.31 41.19
N ALA A 688 -0.06 16.15 41.62
CA ALA A 688 0.20 17.49 42.12
C ALA A 688 -0.80 17.89 43.21
N THR A 689 -0.38 18.75 44.13
CA THR A 689 -1.17 19.20 45.27
C THR A 689 -1.73 20.60 45.01
N LEU A 690 -3.06 20.73 45.02
CA LEU A 690 -3.71 22.04 45.02
C LEU A 690 -3.89 22.50 46.47
N THR A 691 -3.15 23.52 46.87
CA THR A 691 -3.28 24.18 48.18
C THR A 691 -4.10 25.46 48.01
N VAL A 692 -5.22 25.56 48.71
CA VAL A 692 -6.09 26.76 48.66
C VAL A 692 -5.81 27.67 49.85
N LEU A 693 -5.55 28.94 49.56
CA LEU A 693 -5.17 29.98 50.50
C LEU A 693 -6.30 31.01 50.69
N GLU A 694 -6.47 31.49 51.91
CA GLU A 694 -7.53 32.43 52.30
C GLU A 694 -6.94 33.49 53.25
N THR A 695 -7.34 34.75 53.08
CA THR A 695 -7.01 35.82 54.03
C THR A 695 -7.61 35.56 55.41
N PRO A 696 -7.10 36.21 56.48
CA PRO A 696 -7.72 36.13 57.80
C PRO A 696 -9.16 36.66 57.72
N SER A 697 -10.11 35.90 58.27
CA SER A 697 -11.54 36.23 58.28
C SER A 697 -12.10 36.00 59.68
N LEU A 698 -13.05 36.82 60.13
CA LEU A 698 -13.66 36.70 61.46
C LEU A 698 -14.94 35.86 61.38
N VAL A 699 -15.00 34.74 62.12
CA VAL A 699 -16.11 33.77 62.06
C VAL A 699 -17.39 34.28 62.75
N VAL A 700 -17.24 35.12 63.78
CA VAL A 700 -18.34 35.70 64.55
C VAL A 700 -18.00 37.16 64.83
N PRO A 701 -18.91 38.14 64.55
CA PRO A 701 -18.68 39.55 64.84
C PRO A 701 -18.21 39.79 66.29
N LEU A 702 -17.20 40.63 66.45
CA LEU A 702 -16.63 40.94 67.75
C LEU A 702 -17.50 42.00 68.44
N GLU A 703 -18.39 41.55 69.33
CA GLU A 703 -19.42 42.40 69.96
C GLU A 703 -18.84 43.39 70.99
N ASP A 704 -19.38 44.60 71.04
CA ASP A 704 -19.22 45.54 72.15
C ASP A 704 -19.72 44.93 73.47
N ARG A 705 -19.12 45.31 74.60
CA ARG A 705 -19.49 44.79 75.92
C ARG A 705 -19.62 45.89 76.97
N VAL A 706 -20.69 45.79 77.76
CA VAL A 706 -20.98 46.69 78.89
C VAL A 706 -20.91 45.87 80.18
N VAL A 707 -20.05 46.28 81.11
CA VAL A 707 -19.66 45.47 82.29
C VAL A 707 -19.48 46.38 83.51
N SER A 708 -19.79 45.90 84.71
CA SER A 708 -19.67 46.67 85.95
C SER A 708 -18.25 46.58 86.53
N VAL A 709 -17.83 47.62 87.29
CA VAL A 709 -16.55 47.58 88.00
C VAL A 709 -16.49 46.37 88.95
N GLY A 710 -15.44 45.56 88.82
CA GLY A 710 -15.20 44.34 89.59
C GLY A 710 -15.65 43.03 88.93
N GLU A 711 -16.44 43.08 87.86
CA GLU A 711 -16.83 41.88 87.10
C GLU A 711 -15.69 41.36 86.21
N THR A 712 -15.92 40.26 85.49
CA THR A 712 -14.98 39.67 84.52
C THR A 712 -15.60 39.66 83.13
N VAL A 713 -14.87 40.13 82.13
CA VAL A 713 -15.31 40.15 80.72
C VAL A 713 -14.46 39.19 79.88
N ALA A 714 -15.07 38.61 78.85
CA ALA A 714 -14.38 37.82 77.85
C ALA A 714 -14.74 38.32 76.43
N LEU A 715 -13.72 38.62 75.63
CA LEU A 715 -13.82 39.05 74.25
C LEU A 715 -13.33 37.92 73.34
N GLN A 716 -14.19 37.42 72.46
CA GLN A 716 -13.91 36.25 71.63
C GLN A 716 -13.62 36.65 70.18
N CYS A 717 -12.38 36.45 69.74
CA CYS A 717 -11.97 36.63 68.36
C CYS A 717 -11.69 35.26 67.73
N LYS A 718 -12.74 34.64 67.19
CA LYS A 718 -12.63 33.38 66.46
C LYS A 718 -12.33 33.67 64.99
N ALA A 719 -11.09 33.44 64.56
CA ALA A 719 -10.64 33.72 63.20
C ALA A 719 -10.43 32.45 62.36
N THR A 720 -10.67 32.57 61.06
CA THR A 720 -10.41 31.60 59.99
C THR A 720 -9.40 32.17 58.99
N GLY A 721 -8.90 31.32 58.08
CA GLY A 721 -7.92 31.67 57.06
C GLY A 721 -6.96 30.52 56.75
N SER A 722 -6.32 30.55 55.58
CA SER A 722 -5.38 29.53 55.12
C SER A 722 -4.12 30.20 54.55
N PRO A 723 -2.95 30.10 55.23
CA PRO A 723 -2.70 29.37 56.48
C PRO A 723 -3.44 29.99 57.69
N PRO A 724 -3.62 29.23 58.79
CA PRO A 724 -4.30 29.72 60.00
C PRO A 724 -3.69 31.03 60.53
N PRO A 725 -4.51 32.04 60.85
CA PRO A 725 -4.00 33.36 61.23
C PRO A 725 -3.43 33.41 62.65
N ARG A 726 -2.34 34.15 62.81
CA ARG A 726 -1.81 34.57 64.11
C ARG A 726 -2.67 35.73 64.65
N ILE A 727 -3.22 35.55 65.83
CA ILE A 727 -4.06 36.54 66.52
C ILE A 727 -3.23 37.34 67.52
N THR A 728 -3.36 38.67 67.44
CA THR A 728 -2.77 39.64 68.37
C THR A 728 -3.88 40.56 68.88
N TRP A 729 -3.98 40.76 70.20
CA TRP A 729 -4.91 41.74 70.77
C TRP A 729 -4.21 43.08 71.01
N LEU A 730 -4.92 44.17 70.77
CA LEU A 730 -4.49 45.54 71.05
C LEU A 730 -5.58 46.28 71.85
N LYS A 731 -5.18 47.31 72.60
CA LYS A 731 -6.10 48.24 73.27
C LYS A 731 -5.78 49.67 72.83
N GLY A 732 -6.79 50.38 72.34
CA GLY A 732 -6.57 51.46 71.39
C GLY A 732 -5.82 50.91 70.18
N ASP A 733 -4.55 51.29 70.07
CA ASP A 733 -3.63 50.89 68.99
C ASP A 733 -2.33 50.23 69.53
N HIS A 734 -2.24 49.92 70.83
CA HIS A 734 -1.07 49.29 71.47
C HIS A 734 -1.29 47.79 71.74
N PRO A 735 -0.33 46.89 71.43
CA PRO A 735 -0.43 45.47 71.75
C PRO A 735 -0.63 45.19 73.24
N LEU A 736 -1.62 44.38 73.57
CA LEU A 736 -1.89 43.94 74.93
C LEU A 736 -0.89 42.88 75.36
N SER A 737 -0.13 43.20 76.40
CA SER A 737 0.76 42.26 77.09
C SER A 737 0.01 41.48 78.18
N LEU A 738 0.51 40.30 78.54
CA LEU A 738 -0.02 39.52 79.66
C LEU A 738 0.11 40.32 80.97
N THR A 739 -0.92 40.34 81.79
CA THR A 739 -0.91 40.91 83.15
C THR A 739 -1.65 39.96 84.10
N GLU A 740 -1.55 40.18 85.41
CA GLU A 740 -2.27 39.37 86.41
C GLU A 740 -3.80 39.39 86.22
N ARG A 741 -4.35 40.35 85.47
CA ARG A 741 -5.78 40.47 85.16
C ARG A 741 -6.16 40.16 83.71
N HIS A 742 -5.21 40.15 82.78
CA HIS A 742 -5.47 39.89 81.35
C HIS A 742 -4.91 38.52 80.96
N HIS A 743 -5.80 37.57 80.64
CA HIS A 743 -5.44 36.21 80.26
C HIS A 743 -5.88 35.90 78.82
N PHE A 744 -5.07 35.12 78.11
CA PHE A 744 -5.35 34.66 76.75
C PHE A 744 -5.51 33.14 76.72
N THR A 745 -6.41 32.63 75.88
CA THR A 745 -6.42 31.20 75.54
C THR A 745 -5.25 30.84 74.61
N PRO A 746 -4.84 29.55 74.53
CA PRO A 746 -3.92 29.08 73.50
C PRO A 746 -4.40 29.50 72.10
N GLY A 747 -3.51 30.10 71.31
CA GLY A 747 -3.86 30.68 70.00
C GLY A 747 -4.55 32.06 70.06
N ASN A 748 -4.65 32.68 71.24
CA ASN A 748 -5.18 34.03 71.49
C ASN A 748 -6.65 34.27 71.05
N GLN A 749 -7.45 33.23 70.78
CA GLN A 749 -8.83 33.39 70.30
C GLN A 749 -9.81 33.98 71.34
N LEU A 750 -9.44 34.01 72.61
CA LEU A 750 -10.21 34.61 73.69
C LEU A 750 -9.28 35.45 74.57
N LEU A 751 -9.66 36.70 74.81
CA LEU A 751 -9.09 37.57 75.83
C LEU A 751 -10.07 37.65 77.00
N VAL A 752 -9.62 37.28 78.20
CA VAL A 752 -10.37 37.42 79.44
C VAL A 752 -9.73 38.52 80.29
N VAL A 753 -10.52 39.52 80.71
CA VAL A 753 -10.09 40.57 81.63
C VAL A 753 -10.85 40.39 82.94
N GLN A 754 -10.14 40.01 83.99
CA GLN A 754 -10.68 39.81 85.34
C GLN A 754 -10.64 41.09 86.18
N ASN A 755 -11.59 41.21 87.11
CA ASN A 755 -11.70 42.33 88.05
C ASN A 755 -11.57 43.68 87.32
N VAL A 756 -12.52 43.92 86.42
CA VAL A 756 -12.55 45.04 85.48
C VAL A 756 -12.57 46.37 86.23
N VAL A 757 -11.57 47.24 85.99
CA VAL A 757 -11.45 48.59 86.58
C VAL A 757 -11.73 49.65 85.54
N ALA A 758 -12.08 50.88 85.95
CA ALA A 758 -12.46 51.96 85.01
C ALA A 758 -11.41 52.23 83.90
N GLU A 759 -10.12 52.03 84.18
CA GLU A 759 -9.04 52.15 83.20
C GLU A 759 -9.08 51.09 82.09
N ASP A 760 -9.78 49.96 82.29
CA ASP A 760 -9.94 48.91 81.27
C ASP A 760 -10.85 49.35 80.11
N ALA A 761 -11.67 50.39 80.28
CA ALA A 761 -12.57 50.87 79.23
C ALA A 761 -11.82 51.32 77.97
N GLY A 762 -12.44 51.14 76.81
CA GLY A 762 -11.90 51.54 75.51
C GLY A 762 -12.11 50.53 74.39
N ARG A 763 -11.58 50.86 73.21
CA ARG A 763 -11.59 49.99 72.04
C ARG A 763 -10.54 48.89 72.19
N TYR A 764 -10.99 47.65 72.26
CA TYR A 764 -10.16 46.46 72.05
C TYR A 764 -10.17 46.11 70.57
N THR A 765 -9.00 45.83 70.01
CA THR A 765 -8.83 45.43 68.61
C THR A 765 -8.25 44.02 68.57
N CYS A 766 -8.92 43.10 67.89
CA CYS A 766 -8.31 41.84 67.48
C CYS A 766 -7.69 42.01 66.09
N GLU A 767 -6.39 41.80 65.99
CA GLU A 767 -5.64 41.77 64.73
C GLU A 767 -5.34 40.32 64.35
N MET A 768 -5.76 39.92 63.16
CA MET A 768 -5.69 38.55 62.64
C MET A 768 -4.80 38.57 61.41
N SER A 769 -3.63 37.92 61.46
CA SER A 769 -2.58 38.06 60.44
C SER A 769 -2.13 36.71 59.86
N ASN A 770 -2.03 36.59 58.54
CA ASN A 770 -1.38 35.46 57.88
C ASN A 770 -0.57 35.93 56.66
N ALA A 771 0.03 34.99 55.91
CA ALA A 771 0.89 35.30 54.76
C ALA A 771 0.16 36.03 53.60
N LEU A 772 -1.17 36.09 53.59
CA LEU A 772 -1.97 36.78 52.56
C LEU A 772 -2.49 38.16 52.97
N GLY A 773 -2.37 38.57 54.24
CA GLY A 773 -2.91 39.85 54.72
C GLY A 773 -3.10 39.92 56.23
N THR A 774 -3.70 41.03 56.68
CA THR A 774 -4.04 41.26 58.09
C THR A 774 -5.38 41.95 58.19
N GLU A 775 -6.32 41.30 58.86
CA GLU A 775 -7.69 41.76 59.10
C GLU A 775 -7.82 42.25 60.54
N ARG A 776 -8.74 43.19 60.81
CA ARG A 776 -8.96 43.74 62.16
C ARG A 776 -10.43 43.79 62.53
N ALA A 777 -10.73 43.34 63.74
CA ALA A 777 -12.04 43.44 64.36
C ALA A 777 -11.94 44.32 65.62
N HIS A 778 -13.00 45.06 65.94
CA HIS A 778 -13.02 45.98 67.08
C HIS A 778 -14.22 45.68 67.99
N SER A 779 -14.05 45.88 69.30
CA SER A 779 -15.13 45.91 70.30
C SER A 779 -14.84 46.99 71.32
N GLN A 780 -15.86 47.76 71.67
CA GLN A 780 -15.82 48.78 72.70
C GLN A 780 -16.20 48.16 74.06
N LEU A 781 -15.24 48.12 74.98
CA LEU A 781 -15.52 47.83 76.38
C LEU A 781 -15.96 49.11 77.08
N SER A 782 -17.20 49.12 77.56
CA SER A 782 -17.80 50.20 78.34
C SER A 782 -18.02 49.75 79.78
N ILE A 783 -17.63 50.58 80.74
CA ILE A 783 -17.63 50.19 82.15
C ILE A 783 -18.62 51.05 82.93
N LEU A 784 -19.56 50.39 83.61
CA LEU A 784 -20.55 51.06 84.45
C LEU A 784 -19.98 51.27 85.86
N PRO A 785 -19.96 52.52 86.37
CA PRO A 785 -19.60 52.78 87.76
C PRO A 785 -20.66 52.20 88.70
N THR A 786 -20.23 51.53 89.76
CA THR A 786 -21.10 50.85 90.71
C THR A 786 -21.99 51.83 91.50
N PRO A 787 -23.33 51.81 91.36
CA PRO A 787 -24.20 52.77 92.04
C PRO A 787 -24.34 52.43 93.53
N GLY A 788 -23.65 53.17 94.39
CA GLY A 788 -23.68 52.94 95.83
C GLY A 788 -24.88 53.59 96.53
N CYS A 789 -25.88 52.79 96.93
CA CYS A 789 -26.82 53.18 97.99
C CYS A 789 -27.38 51.98 98.78
N ARG A 790 -28.10 52.26 99.87
CA ARG A 790 -28.51 51.36 100.96
C ARG A 790 -29.13 50.02 100.56
N LYS A 791 -28.84 49.01 101.38
CA LYS A 791 -29.63 47.76 101.49
C LYS A 791 -30.93 48.01 102.28
N ASP A 792 -32.03 47.42 101.81
CA ASP A 792 -33.13 46.86 102.62
C ASP A 792 -33.99 45.94 101.72
N GLY A 793 -34.78 45.03 102.29
CA GLY A 793 -35.93 44.41 101.60
C GLY A 793 -35.70 43.19 100.69
N THR A 794 -35.57 42.01 101.30
CA THR A 794 -36.27 40.74 100.92
C THR A 794 -36.51 40.32 99.44
N THR A 795 -35.76 39.29 99.03
CA THR A 795 -36.29 38.00 98.51
C THR A 795 -36.79 37.87 97.04
N VAL A 796 -36.71 36.63 96.53
CA VAL A 796 -37.19 36.07 95.24
C VAL A 796 -36.28 36.36 94.04
N GLY A 797 -36.02 35.33 93.23
CA GLY A 797 -35.22 35.37 92.00
C GLY A 797 -35.76 34.41 90.94
N ILE A 798 -35.12 34.37 89.77
CA ILE A 798 -35.49 33.53 88.60
C ILE A 798 -34.22 32.92 87.98
N PHE A 799 -34.37 31.73 87.37
CA PHE A 799 -33.28 30.96 86.78
C PHE A 799 -33.00 31.33 85.32
N THR A 800 -31.77 31.10 84.86
CA THR A 800 -31.51 30.75 83.45
C THR A 800 -30.28 29.86 83.33
N ILE A 801 -30.44 28.65 82.78
CA ILE A 801 -29.34 27.79 82.32
C ILE A 801 -29.72 27.29 80.93
N ALA A 802 -29.00 27.74 79.91
CA ALA A 802 -29.15 27.26 78.54
C ALA A 802 -28.19 26.09 78.29
N VAL A 803 -28.70 24.99 77.73
CA VAL A 803 -27.88 23.86 77.30
C VAL A 803 -27.53 24.05 75.82
N VAL A 804 -26.24 24.08 75.50
CA VAL A 804 -25.74 24.07 74.12
C VAL A 804 -24.93 22.80 73.90
N CYS A 805 -25.49 21.85 73.16
CA CYS A 805 -24.72 20.72 72.64
C CYS A 805 -23.87 21.17 71.45
N SER A 806 -22.68 20.57 71.31
CA SER A 806 -21.91 20.60 70.06
C SER A 806 -21.14 19.29 69.97
N ILE A 807 -21.58 18.40 69.06
CA ILE A 807 -21.01 17.07 68.87
C ILE A 807 -20.14 17.09 67.61
N VAL A 808 -18.82 17.03 67.79
CA VAL A 808 -17.88 16.49 66.80
C VAL A 808 -16.80 15.69 67.55
N LEU A 809 -16.84 14.37 67.36
CA LEU A 809 -15.71 13.42 67.21
C LEU A 809 -14.33 13.83 67.80
N THR A 810 -13.68 13.08 68.72
CA THR A 810 -14.00 11.77 69.35
C THR A 810 -13.32 11.61 70.72
N SER A 811 -14.10 11.47 71.80
CA SER A 811 -13.80 10.66 73.01
C SER A 811 -14.91 10.86 74.06
N LEU A 812 -15.50 9.78 74.57
CA LEU A 812 -16.52 9.85 75.63
C LEU A 812 -15.87 9.69 77.01
N VAL A 813 -16.05 10.69 77.87
CA VAL A 813 -15.79 10.57 79.32
C VAL A 813 -17.04 11.05 80.06
N TRP A 814 -17.65 10.15 80.83
CA TRP A 814 -18.83 10.45 81.65
C TRP A 814 -18.40 10.72 83.10
N VAL A 815 -19.01 11.73 83.73
CA VAL A 815 -19.02 11.90 85.19
C VAL A 815 -20.46 12.17 85.62
N CYS A 816 -21.06 11.25 86.35
CA CYS A 816 -22.41 11.40 86.89
C CYS A 816 -22.35 12.02 88.30
N ILE A 817 -23.28 12.93 88.59
CA ILE A 817 -23.67 13.28 89.97
C ILE A 817 -25.18 13.06 90.10
N ILE A 818 -25.60 12.44 91.20
CA ILE A 818 -26.96 11.92 91.41
C ILE A 818 -27.58 12.65 92.60
N TYR A 819 -28.86 13.02 92.49
CA TYR A 819 -29.74 12.96 93.65
C TYR A 819 -31.15 12.45 93.31
N GLN A 820 -31.81 11.88 94.31
CA GLN A 820 -33.07 11.13 94.26
C GLN A 820 -34.10 11.79 95.23
N THR A 821 -35.39 11.47 95.31
CA THR A 821 -36.44 10.87 94.47
C THR A 821 -37.77 11.19 95.18
N ARG A 822 -38.92 11.14 94.49
CA ARG A 822 -39.98 10.13 94.77
C ARG A 822 -41.13 10.22 93.77
N LYS A 823 -42.01 9.21 93.81
CA LYS A 823 -42.90 8.79 92.72
C LYS A 823 -44.22 8.26 93.29
N LYS A 824 -45.35 8.65 92.70
CA LYS A 824 -46.68 8.01 92.68
C LYS A 824 -47.68 8.95 91.96
N SER A 825 -48.80 8.53 91.38
CA SER A 825 -49.25 7.27 90.74
C SER A 825 -50.63 7.55 90.09
N GLU A 826 -51.25 6.53 89.49
CA GLU A 826 -52.65 6.49 89.00
C GLU A 826 -52.97 7.25 87.70
N GLU A 827 -54.09 6.97 87.01
CA GLU A 827 -54.61 5.70 86.44
C GLU A 827 -55.94 5.97 85.69
N TYR A 828 -56.20 5.29 84.56
CA TYR A 828 -57.53 5.17 83.89
C TYR A 828 -58.21 6.49 83.40
N SER A 829 -59.23 6.53 82.52
CA SER A 829 -59.61 5.66 81.37
C SER A 829 -60.79 6.20 80.54
N VAL A 830 -60.86 5.83 79.23
CA VAL A 830 -62.07 5.34 78.51
C VAL A 830 -63.20 6.31 78.00
N THR A 831 -63.28 6.41 76.65
CA THR A 831 -64.44 6.49 75.70
C THR A 831 -65.47 7.66 75.62
N ASN A 832 -65.66 8.12 74.36
CA ASN A 832 -66.91 8.41 73.58
C ASN A 832 -67.93 9.48 74.12
N THR A 833 -68.83 10.13 73.37
CA THR A 833 -69.45 9.96 72.01
C THR A 833 -69.69 11.31 71.26
N GLU A 834 -70.27 11.25 70.04
CA GLU A 834 -70.86 12.35 69.21
C GLU A 834 -72.22 12.89 69.80
N PRO A 835 -73.10 13.75 69.16
CA PRO A 835 -73.13 14.31 67.77
C PRO A 835 -73.73 15.75 67.51
N SER A 836 -73.73 16.16 66.21
CA SER A 836 -74.70 16.95 65.39
C SER A 836 -75.24 18.39 65.71
N GLY A 837 -75.56 19.17 64.65
CA GLY A 837 -76.42 20.40 64.70
C GLY A 837 -76.23 21.45 63.55
N PRO A 838 -77.27 21.83 62.73
CA PRO A 838 -77.12 22.68 61.51
C PRO A 838 -78.05 23.94 61.38
N ALA A 839 -78.03 24.63 60.22
CA ALA A 839 -78.80 25.86 59.89
C ALA A 839 -79.29 25.96 58.40
N VAL A 840 -79.92 27.08 58.01
CA VAL A 840 -80.84 27.35 56.85
C VAL A 840 -80.85 28.88 56.53
N CYS A 841 -81.09 29.50 55.36
CA CYS A 841 -81.16 29.23 53.88
C CYS A 841 -80.80 30.59 53.16
N GLY A 842 -81.03 30.98 51.89
CA GLY A 842 -81.86 30.61 50.70
C GLY A 842 -81.53 31.62 49.55
N ASP A 843 -82.30 32.04 48.52
CA ASP A 843 -83.47 31.63 47.68
C ASP A 843 -83.60 32.77 46.58
N CYS A 844 -84.25 32.77 45.38
CA CYS A 844 -85.05 31.86 44.53
C CYS A 844 -85.09 32.39 43.04
N ASN A 845 -85.90 31.78 42.15
CA ASN A 845 -86.35 32.17 40.78
C ASN A 845 -85.30 32.30 39.62
N THR A 846 -85.43 31.71 38.41
CA THR A 846 -86.25 30.64 37.75
C THR A 846 -85.44 30.18 36.47
N GLU A 847 -85.85 29.41 35.43
CA GLU A 847 -87.11 28.82 34.93
C GLU A 847 -86.89 27.60 33.98
N MET A 848 -87.99 27.10 33.38
CA MET A 848 -88.21 26.00 32.39
C MET A 848 -87.07 25.34 31.57
N ASP A 849 -86.94 24.01 31.76
CA ASP A 849 -87.15 22.90 30.79
C ASP A 849 -86.44 22.88 29.40
N SER A 850 -85.87 21.75 28.90
CA SER A 850 -85.84 20.35 29.40
C SER A 850 -84.75 19.48 28.71
N TYR A 851 -84.25 18.43 29.39
CA TYR A 851 -83.52 17.21 28.93
C TYR A 851 -82.38 17.33 27.87
N SER A 852 -81.18 16.76 28.04
CA SER A 852 -80.64 15.91 29.13
C SER A 852 -79.11 15.65 29.03
N LYS A 853 -78.50 15.25 30.17
CA LYS A 853 -77.16 14.63 30.40
C LYS A 853 -75.91 15.54 30.24
N GLU A 854 -75.02 15.75 31.23
CA GLU A 854 -74.35 14.95 32.32
C GLU A 854 -72.91 14.53 31.93
N GLN A 855 -71.87 14.55 32.80
CA GLN A 855 -71.64 15.25 34.09
C GLN A 855 -70.12 15.29 34.43
N ALA A 856 -69.73 15.71 35.66
CA ALA A 856 -68.65 16.70 35.83
C ALA A 856 -67.57 16.48 36.94
N PHE A 857 -66.43 17.17 36.75
CA PHE A 857 -65.37 17.74 37.64
C PHE A 857 -65.15 17.34 39.14
N CYS A 858 -63.84 17.39 39.50
CA CYS A 858 -63.24 17.82 40.80
C CYS A 858 -63.00 16.78 41.96
N PRO A 859 -62.16 17.06 43.01
CA PRO A 859 -60.89 16.29 43.17
C PRO A 859 -60.42 15.86 44.61
N GLN A 860 -59.26 15.18 44.68
CA GLN A 860 -58.40 14.91 45.88
C GLN A 860 -58.89 13.80 46.88
N PRO A 861 -58.12 13.29 47.89
CA PRO A 861 -56.90 12.46 47.70
C PRO A 861 -56.61 11.33 48.78
N VAL A 862 -55.45 10.62 48.64
CA VAL A 862 -54.64 9.87 49.66
C VAL A 862 -55.01 8.41 50.13
N SER A 863 -54.23 7.43 49.61
CA SER A 863 -53.76 6.15 50.24
C SER A 863 -54.77 5.04 50.63
N ARG A 864 -54.42 3.77 50.95
CA ARG A 864 -53.12 3.05 51.15
C ARG A 864 -53.30 1.52 51.00
N ASP A 865 -52.21 0.78 50.73
CA ASP A 865 -52.01 -0.68 51.00
C ASP A 865 -52.97 -1.71 50.33
N SER A 866 -52.65 -3.00 50.13
CA SER A 866 -51.36 -3.73 50.01
C SER A 866 -51.62 -5.15 49.45
N THR A 867 -50.68 -5.77 48.72
CA THR A 867 -50.32 -7.22 48.81
C THR A 867 -49.16 -7.63 47.88
N GLN A 868 -48.28 -8.48 48.41
CA GLN A 868 -47.35 -9.40 47.72
C GLN A 868 -47.88 -10.85 47.93
N PRO A 869 -47.27 -11.97 47.42
CA PRO A 869 -45.91 -12.15 46.87
C PRO A 869 -45.74 -13.07 45.63
N GLY A 870 -44.49 -13.20 45.16
CA GLY A 870 -43.97 -14.34 44.38
C GLY A 870 -44.17 -14.30 42.85
N THR A 871 -43.46 -15.09 42.04
CA THR A 871 -42.23 -15.89 42.29
C THR A 871 -41.57 -16.30 40.96
N LEU A 872 -40.24 -16.50 40.97
CA LEU A 872 -39.44 -17.41 40.12
C LEU A 872 -39.76 -17.61 38.61
N SER A 873 -38.69 -17.49 37.80
CA SER A 873 -38.40 -18.31 36.59
C SER A 873 -39.35 -18.13 35.37
N SER A 874 -39.05 -18.61 34.16
CA SER A 874 -37.78 -18.77 33.41
C SER A 874 -38.11 -19.05 31.92
N GLN A 875 -37.07 -19.19 31.08
CA GLN A 875 -37.10 -19.88 29.76
C GLN A 875 -37.88 -19.21 28.61
N GLU A 876 -37.10 -18.78 27.62
CA GLU A 876 -37.27 -19.07 26.17
C GLU A 876 -38.14 -20.33 25.86
N PRO A 877 -38.88 -20.39 24.72
CA PRO A 877 -38.16 -20.62 23.46
C PRO A 877 -38.79 -20.17 22.11
N SER A 878 -37.88 -19.75 21.22
CA SER A 878 -37.76 -20.16 19.80
C SER A 878 -38.84 -19.85 18.75
N ARG A 879 -38.35 -19.45 17.55
CA ARG A 879 -38.99 -19.58 16.21
C ARG A 879 -40.30 -18.77 16.03
N SER A 880 -40.78 -18.45 14.83
CA SER A 880 -40.23 -18.19 13.48
C SER A 880 -41.34 -17.41 12.73
N GLU A 881 -41.18 -16.66 11.64
CA GLU A 881 -40.62 -17.00 10.33
C GLU A 881 -40.32 -15.74 9.48
N ARG A 882 -39.78 -16.02 8.30
CA ARG A 882 -39.53 -15.19 7.12
C ARG A 882 -40.67 -14.25 6.65
N GLU A 883 -40.21 -13.17 6.00
CA GLU A 883 -40.57 -12.74 4.62
C GLU A 883 -41.65 -11.67 4.29
N HIS A 884 -41.29 -10.91 3.23
CA HIS A 884 -42.10 -10.13 2.28
C HIS A 884 -42.75 -8.78 2.70
N SER A 885 -42.11 -7.69 2.24
CA SER A 885 -42.77 -6.44 1.81
C SER A 885 -43.66 -6.68 0.57
N PRO A 886 -44.59 -5.78 0.17
CA PRO A 886 -44.21 -4.69 -0.78
C PRO A 886 -45.07 -3.39 -0.72
N HIS A 887 -44.82 -2.47 -1.69
CA HIS A 887 -45.61 -1.28 -2.11
C HIS A 887 -45.61 -0.01 -1.23
N GLN A 888 -45.92 1.19 -1.74
CA GLN A 888 -45.41 1.90 -2.96
C GLN A 888 -45.90 3.37 -3.03
N LEU A 889 -45.03 4.27 -3.53
CA LEU A 889 -45.31 5.48 -4.34
C LEU A 889 -46.12 6.70 -3.81
N ASN A 890 -45.61 7.89 -4.18
CA ASN A 890 -46.30 9.16 -4.51
C ASN A 890 -46.91 10.05 -3.37
N SER A 891 -46.95 11.39 -3.47
CA SER A 891 -46.35 12.35 -4.44
C SER A 891 -46.51 13.84 -4.02
N GLY A 892 -45.65 14.73 -4.52
CA GLY A 892 -45.79 16.22 -4.52
C GLY A 892 -44.92 16.95 -3.49
N THR A 893 -44.15 18.03 -3.73
CA THR A 893 -44.28 19.32 -4.48
C THR A 893 -45.16 20.37 -3.80
N ILE A 894 -44.82 21.67 -3.65
CA ILE A 894 -43.61 22.48 -3.95
C ILE A 894 -43.68 23.80 -3.12
N ASP A 895 -42.54 24.49 -2.88
CA ASP A 895 -42.37 25.83 -2.25
C ASP A 895 -42.88 26.06 -0.80
N GLY A 896 -42.30 26.96 0.01
CA GLY A 896 -41.06 27.75 -0.16
C GLY A 896 -40.83 28.80 0.96
N SER A 897 -39.62 29.38 1.04
CA SER A 897 -39.18 30.51 1.92
C SER A 897 -39.02 30.23 3.45
N HIS A 898 -38.09 30.84 4.22
CA HIS A 898 -36.80 31.52 3.91
C HIS A 898 -35.90 31.70 5.17
N THR A 899 -34.56 31.83 4.99
CA THR A 899 -33.52 32.33 5.96
C THR A 899 -33.24 31.50 7.24
N ASN A 900 -32.04 31.46 7.87
CA ASN A 900 -30.65 31.93 7.62
C ASN A 900 -29.70 31.01 8.48
N CYS A 901 -28.35 30.89 8.38
CA CYS A 901 -27.29 31.88 8.11
C CYS A 901 -25.88 31.22 7.89
N ARG A 902 -25.00 31.83 7.05
CA ARG A 902 -23.50 31.72 6.95
C ARG A 902 -22.79 30.34 6.72
N GLY A 903 -21.68 30.25 5.95
CA GLY A 903 -21.02 31.23 5.06
C GLY A 903 -19.60 30.84 4.53
N SER A 904 -19.17 31.47 3.42
CA SER A 904 -17.82 31.52 2.76
C SER A 904 -17.16 30.19 2.30
N LEU A 905 -16.71 29.93 1.05
CA LEU A 905 -16.13 30.66 -0.12
C LEU A 905 -14.59 30.83 -0.15
N TYR A 906 -13.98 30.38 -1.26
CA TYR A 906 -12.72 30.82 -1.88
C TYR A 906 -12.79 30.64 -3.43
N PRO A 907 -12.07 31.42 -4.28
CA PRO A 907 -12.30 31.49 -5.74
C PRO A 907 -11.15 30.93 -6.61
N SER A 908 -11.18 31.20 -7.93
CA SER A 908 -10.32 30.60 -8.96
C SER A 908 -9.55 31.61 -9.86
N ASN A 909 -8.73 31.06 -10.77
CA ASN A 909 -8.23 31.60 -12.07
C ASN A 909 -6.78 32.17 -12.20
N HIS A 910 -6.07 31.58 -13.18
CA HIS A 910 -5.19 32.16 -14.23
C HIS A 910 -3.74 32.68 -14.00
N ASP A 911 -2.88 32.18 -14.92
CA ASP A 911 -1.80 32.82 -15.70
C ASP A 911 -0.37 33.14 -15.18
N ARG A 912 0.59 32.60 -15.97
CA ARG A 912 1.84 33.19 -16.54
C ARG A 912 2.75 34.12 -15.71
N MET A 913 4.03 33.74 -15.64
CA MET A 913 5.23 34.46 -16.17
C MET A 913 6.42 33.46 -16.23
N LEU A 914 7.46 33.50 -17.07
CA LEU A 914 8.26 34.52 -17.81
C LEU A 914 9.33 35.29 -16.99
N THR A 915 10.55 34.74 -17.00
CA THR A 915 11.89 35.40 -17.09
C THR A 915 12.27 36.59 -16.18
N SER A 916 13.43 36.50 -15.48
CA SER A 916 14.57 37.43 -15.68
C SER A 916 15.91 37.06 -14.97
N LEU A 917 16.94 36.78 -15.78
CA LEU A 917 18.38 37.18 -15.68
C LEU A 917 19.23 37.23 -14.38
N LYS A 918 20.51 36.81 -14.56
CA LYS A 918 21.76 37.07 -13.77
C LYS A 918 21.87 36.26 -12.44
N LYS A 919 23.06 35.79 -12.00
CA LYS A 919 24.47 36.04 -12.40
C LYS A 919 25.38 34.80 -12.10
N LYS A 920 26.51 34.68 -12.79
CA LYS A 920 27.74 33.91 -12.43
C LYS A 920 28.91 34.93 -12.37
N PRO A 921 30.15 34.60 -11.94
CA PRO A 921 30.68 33.39 -11.28
C PRO A 921 31.39 33.69 -9.93
N GLY A 922 32.08 32.71 -9.34
CA GLY A 922 33.01 32.87 -8.20
C GLY A 922 33.65 31.53 -7.78
N ALA A 923 34.89 31.54 -7.30
CA ALA A 923 35.69 30.34 -6.98
C ALA A 923 36.48 30.55 -5.63
N PRO A 924 37.39 29.66 -5.19
CA PRO A 924 37.58 29.33 -3.77
C PRO A 924 38.59 30.21 -3.03
N LEU A 925 38.72 30.03 -1.70
CA LEU A 925 40.00 29.76 -1.01
C LEU A 925 39.82 29.43 0.49
N ASP A 926 40.91 28.97 1.11
CA ASP A 926 41.08 28.58 2.51
C ASP A 926 40.98 29.73 3.54
N GLY A 927 41.05 29.40 4.84
CA GLY A 927 41.77 30.28 5.79
C GLY A 927 41.24 30.43 7.22
N GLN A 928 41.58 29.47 8.09
CA GLN A 928 41.99 29.62 9.52
C GLN A 928 41.47 30.81 10.39
N GLY A 929 41.06 30.54 11.64
CA GLY A 929 41.08 31.57 12.69
C GLY A 929 40.43 31.23 14.06
N ALA A 930 41.26 30.91 15.06
CA ALA A 930 41.01 31.03 16.51
C ALA A 930 39.89 30.20 17.20
N SER A 931 39.84 30.08 18.54
CA SER A 931 40.72 29.25 19.41
C SER A 931 40.42 29.41 20.93
N SER A 932 39.80 28.42 21.58
CA SER A 932 39.90 28.05 23.02
C SER A 932 39.14 26.70 23.24
N TRP A 933 39.39 25.76 24.17
CA TRP A 933 39.91 25.73 25.57
C TRP A 933 38.94 26.45 26.55
N THR A 934 38.43 25.94 27.68
CA THR A 934 38.56 24.70 28.53
C THR A 934 37.16 24.33 29.11
N LEU A 935 36.80 23.10 29.56
CA LEU A 935 37.17 22.38 30.80
C LEU A 935 37.02 23.24 32.10
N SER A 936 36.43 22.83 33.24
CA SER A 936 35.84 21.56 33.75
C SER A 936 34.87 21.79 34.94
N ARG A 937 34.08 20.77 35.35
CA ARG A 937 33.77 20.34 36.75
C ARG A 937 33.05 18.98 36.68
N LEU A 938 33.58 17.82 37.12
CA LEU A 938 34.11 17.36 38.43
C LEU A 938 33.04 16.95 39.46
N CYS A 939 32.99 15.65 39.75
CA CYS A 939 33.24 15.09 41.09
C CYS A 939 33.84 13.67 40.97
N GLU A 940 34.92 13.44 41.72
CA GLU A 940 35.57 12.16 42.09
C GLU A 940 34.88 11.60 43.36
N PRO A 941 35.30 10.51 44.08
CA PRO A 941 36.63 9.83 44.17
C PRO A 941 36.56 8.27 44.10
N ASP A 942 37.60 7.44 44.32
CA ASP A 942 39.01 7.67 44.71
C ASP A 942 40.00 6.62 44.12
N THR A 943 41.29 6.86 44.38
CA THR A 943 42.52 6.26 43.84
C THR A 943 43.05 4.96 44.52
N ILE A 944 43.94 4.19 43.83
CA ILE A 944 45.35 3.87 44.22
C ILE A 944 46.00 2.72 43.38
N ASP A 945 47.32 2.77 43.20
CA ASP A 945 48.21 1.81 42.52
C ASP A 945 48.31 0.38 43.13
N LEU A 946 48.76 -0.60 42.32
CA LEU A 946 50.01 -1.38 42.54
C LEU A 946 50.21 -2.57 41.56
N GLN A 947 51.47 -2.83 41.19
CA GLN A 947 52.03 -4.13 40.74
C GLN A 947 52.86 -4.74 41.90
N PRO A 948 53.37 -6.01 41.89
CA PRO A 948 53.67 -6.89 40.74
C PRO A 948 53.41 -8.42 40.96
N SER A 949 54.01 -9.27 40.09
CA SER A 949 54.45 -10.68 40.35
C SER A 949 53.40 -11.80 40.50
N SER A 950 53.63 -13.08 40.14
CA SER A 950 54.74 -13.73 39.38
C SER A 950 54.40 -15.18 38.98
N THR A 951 55.17 -15.72 38.01
CA THR A 951 55.51 -17.17 37.81
C THR A 951 54.39 -18.16 37.43
N LEU A 952 54.64 -19.25 36.67
CA LEU A 952 55.89 -19.90 36.20
C LEU A 952 55.70 -20.50 34.78
N THR A 953 56.74 -20.46 33.95
CA THR A 953 56.93 -21.30 32.73
C THR A 953 58.05 -22.32 32.99
N PRO A 954 58.30 -23.30 32.11
CA PRO A 954 59.40 -23.11 31.12
C PRO A 954 59.20 -23.79 29.76
N GLY A 955 59.94 -23.37 28.72
CA GLY A 955 59.89 -24.01 27.38
C GLY A 955 60.52 -23.26 26.21
N SER A 956 61.64 -22.54 26.42
CA SER A 956 62.45 -21.84 25.40
C SER A 956 63.51 -22.76 24.77
N PRO A 957 64.27 -22.37 23.69
CA PRO A 957 64.42 -21.06 23.02
C PRO A 957 64.04 -21.12 21.50
N GLU A 958 64.50 -20.32 20.51
CA GLU A 958 65.50 -19.23 20.32
C GLU A 958 64.98 -18.29 19.17
N LEU A 959 65.24 -16.97 19.09
CA LEU A 959 66.37 -16.22 18.45
C LEU A 959 66.84 -16.78 17.07
N THR A 960 67.14 -15.98 16.02
CA THR A 960 67.42 -14.52 15.90
C THR A 960 67.21 -13.96 14.47
N GLU A 961 66.98 -12.64 14.37
CA GLU A 961 67.40 -11.64 13.33
C GLU A 961 67.54 -11.92 11.80
N ALA A 962 66.77 -11.14 11.03
CA ALA A 962 67.16 -10.16 9.97
C ALA A 962 68.07 -10.48 8.73
N SER A 963 67.51 -10.14 7.54
CA SER A 963 68.11 -9.38 6.41
C SER A 963 68.72 -10.05 5.14
N SER A 964 68.07 -9.77 3.99
CA SER A 964 68.58 -9.47 2.62
C SER A 964 69.38 -10.46 1.73
N ALA A 965 68.85 -10.69 0.50
CA ALA A 965 69.48 -10.48 -0.84
C ALA A 965 69.54 -11.66 -1.88
N PHE A 966 68.65 -11.62 -2.89
CA PHE A 966 68.77 -12.07 -4.32
C PHE A 966 69.23 -13.53 -4.69
N PRO A 967 69.08 -14.03 -5.95
CA PRO A 967 68.44 -13.52 -7.19
C PRO A 967 67.27 -14.42 -7.76
N PRO A 968 66.65 -14.12 -8.95
CA PRO A 968 65.43 -14.80 -9.47
C PRO A 968 65.64 -15.64 -10.79
N VAL A 969 64.53 -15.92 -11.56
CA VAL A 969 64.42 -16.49 -12.96
C VAL A 969 64.11 -18.02 -13.06
N PRO A 970 63.24 -18.56 -13.98
CA PRO A 970 62.00 -18.06 -14.65
C PRO A 970 60.87 -19.13 -14.86
N SER A 971 59.78 -18.81 -15.60
CA SER A 971 59.37 -19.51 -16.86
C SER A 971 58.07 -18.93 -17.49
N GLU A 972 57.91 -19.09 -18.80
CA GLU A 972 56.85 -18.53 -19.66
C GLU A 972 55.84 -19.65 -20.09
N SER A 973 54.84 -19.53 -20.99
CA SER A 973 54.76 -18.82 -22.29
C SER A 973 53.34 -18.86 -22.91
N GLN A 974 53.17 -18.25 -24.10
CA GLN A 974 51.90 -18.16 -24.85
C GLN A 974 52.04 -18.57 -26.34
N HIS A 975 50.90 -18.88 -26.97
CA HIS A 975 50.50 -18.49 -28.35
C HIS A 975 51.05 -19.19 -29.65
N LEU A 976 50.13 -19.30 -30.63
CA LEU A 976 50.25 -19.17 -32.11
C LEU A 976 50.50 -20.39 -33.07
N LEU A 977 49.37 -20.85 -33.66
CA LEU A 977 48.97 -20.86 -35.10
C LEU A 977 49.68 -21.69 -36.22
N LEU A 978 48.88 -21.97 -37.28
CA LEU A 978 49.16 -22.52 -38.64
C LEU A 978 49.40 -24.05 -38.75
N SER A 979 48.97 -24.79 -39.80
CA SER A 979 48.07 -24.50 -40.95
C SER A 979 47.59 -25.76 -41.70
N ASN A 980 46.47 -25.66 -42.45
CA ASN A 980 45.99 -26.55 -43.54
C ASN A 980 45.57 -28.01 -43.20
N GLY A 981 44.54 -28.61 -43.81
CA GLY A 981 43.51 -28.06 -44.73
C GLY A 981 42.58 -29.13 -45.37
N HIS A 982 41.66 -28.67 -46.23
CA HIS A 982 40.77 -29.42 -47.15
C HIS A 982 39.51 -30.18 -46.63
N PHE A 983 38.44 -30.00 -47.43
CA PHE A 983 37.07 -30.55 -47.45
C PHE A 983 36.99 -31.88 -48.28
N PRO A 984 35.81 -32.52 -48.59
CA PRO A 984 34.39 -32.30 -48.22
C PRO A 984 33.53 -33.57 -47.88
N LYS A 985 32.20 -33.37 -47.74
CA LYS A 985 31.04 -34.32 -47.79
C LYS A 985 30.74 -35.10 -46.49
N ALA A 986 29.51 -35.27 -45.95
CA ALA A 986 28.08 -35.07 -46.35
C ALA A 986 27.30 -36.32 -46.81
N CYS A 987 26.01 -36.40 -46.39
CA CYS A 987 25.00 -37.43 -46.68
C CYS A 987 25.27 -38.85 -46.08
N ASP A 988 24.28 -39.68 -45.71
CA ASP A 988 22.85 -39.44 -45.34
C ASP A 988 22.27 -40.69 -44.62
N SER A 989 20.97 -40.66 -44.29
CA SER A 989 20.05 -41.82 -44.11
C SER A 989 20.19 -42.78 -42.90
N SER A 990 19.01 -43.07 -42.33
CA SER A 990 18.61 -44.20 -41.46
C SER A 990 18.07 -45.38 -42.34
N PRO A 991 17.40 -46.48 -41.86
CA PRO A 991 16.90 -46.81 -40.52
C PRO A 991 16.98 -48.33 -40.09
N GLU A 992 16.16 -48.69 -39.09
CA GLU A 992 15.36 -49.93 -38.94
C GLU A 992 15.74 -51.17 -38.08
N SER A 993 14.74 -51.53 -37.25
CA SER A 993 14.31 -52.87 -36.80
C SER A 993 14.95 -53.59 -35.58
N THR A 994 14.15 -54.52 -35.03
CA THR A 994 14.23 -55.23 -33.72
C THR A 994 13.77 -56.70 -33.94
N PRO A 995 13.44 -57.55 -32.92
CA PRO A 995 13.89 -57.75 -31.53
C PRO A 995 14.34 -59.23 -31.28
N LEU A 996 14.56 -59.68 -30.02
CA LEU A 996 14.04 -60.97 -29.47
C LEU A 996 14.34 -61.21 -27.95
N THR A 997 13.82 -62.31 -27.38
CA THR A 997 13.40 -62.52 -25.96
C THR A 997 14.17 -63.55 -25.10
N GLY A 998 14.04 -63.47 -23.76
CA GLY A 998 14.18 -64.58 -22.77
C GLY A 998 14.95 -64.20 -21.49
N GLN A 999 14.47 -64.24 -20.23
CA GLN A 999 13.74 -65.20 -19.35
C GLN A 999 14.62 -66.07 -18.39
N LEU A 1000 14.57 -65.73 -17.08
CA LEU A 1000 14.37 -66.51 -15.81
C LEU A 1000 14.65 -68.04 -15.70
N PRO A 1001 14.73 -68.70 -14.49
CA PRO A 1001 14.40 -68.30 -13.08
C PRO A 1001 15.58 -68.54 -12.08
N GLY A 1002 15.47 -68.52 -10.72
CA GLY A 1002 14.41 -68.13 -9.74
C GLY A 1002 14.03 -69.19 -8.67
N LYS A 1003 13.75 -68.77 -7.40
CA LYS A 1003 13.36 -69.53 -6.15
C LYS A 1003 14.53 -70.00 -5.24
N ARG A 1004 14.44 -70.13 -3.89
CA ARG A 1004 13.37 -69.85 -2.86
C ARG A 1004 13.96 -69.75 -1.43
N SER A 1005 13.12 -69.36 -0.46
CA SER A 1005 13.20 -69.61 1.02
C SER A 1005 13.73 -68.50 1.95
N VAL A 1006 13.23 -68.53 3.19
CA VAL A 1006 13.24 -67.54 4.31
C VAL A 1006 13.52 -68.39 5.58
N PRO A 1007 14.28 -67.99 6.65
CA PRO A 1007 13.88 -66.87 7.53
C PRO A 1007 14.92 -66.10 8.41
N LEU A 1008 14.43 -64.94 8.90
CA LEU A 1008 14.64 -64.31 10.23
C LEU A 1008 16.04 -63.82 10.73
N LEU A 1009 16.01 -62.53 11.13
CA LEU A 1009 16.48 -61.93 12.40
C LEU A 1009 17.86 -61.25 12.55
N PHE A 1010 17.77 -60.17 13.35
CA PHE A 1010 18.77 -59.33 14.02
C PHE A 1010 19.70 -58.40 13.22
N ALA A 1011 19.62 -57.12 13.61
CA ALA A 1011 20.59 -56.03 13.41
C ALA A 1011 21.65 -56.09 14.58
N PRO A 1012 22.42 -55.04 15.01
CA PRO A 1012 22.28 -53.59 14.78
C PRO A 1012 23.61 -52.78 14.67
N LYS A 1013 23.47 -51.45 14.77
CA LYS A 1013 24.46 -50.45 15.28
C LYS A 1013 25.65 -50.08 14.38
N ILE A 1014 26.12 -48.82 14.35
CA ILE A 1014 25.63 -47.55 14.96
C ILE A 1014 25.27 -46.58 13.84
#